data_AF-A0A9C9GKT5-F1
#
_entry.id   AF-A0A9C9GKT5-F1
#
_cell.length_a   1.000
_cell.length_b   1.000
_cell.length_c   1.000
_cell.angle_alpha   90.00
_cell.angle_beta   90.00
_cell.angle_gamma   90.00
#
_symmetry.space_group_name_H-M   'P 1'
#
loop_
_entity.id
_entity.type
_entity.pdbx_description
1 polymer ?
#
loop_
_entity_poly.entity_id
_entity_poly.type
_entity_poly.pdbx_seq_one_letter_code
_entity_poly.pdbx_strand_id
1 'polypeptide(L)'
;MSGNIDNARSYCAMIFDAPPFFSALLYKSMQKLIRLSIRCFFAVNGALSMNTEKIMFKFILFLSLCFITGVAGAMRVSGQMEKAVASGEHAAVMQLIDEGDTSDVEELQKTVLLMAARNNDAKLVNMLLDRLLERGVNPQLPSFRRNNNRANYSKNSPLYFAIEHGNESMLIALLDAGMKHFAVSDFPDNSKSTPIKHAILKQNEKIITVLKDRGARIEVSDIKSLFGDYIGDNDIKSMRFVLSQLPEKDQLALVNASTIAGEALTVYALRIKNREIFDFLISHGANIDNTNSRGERALSYAIENNDIELARFAIDKGAKKEFIYGYAHSPITSLQASVDKNNIEMVRLILSGCGKPSEGFFVKVFKRRNCEDLDYNNYRGIGTPLTLAANNKNTGIVRLLLEYGADPNVKDNNDNWLPAINSISKGDFDTFKVLMDAGTYLDNITGVDSAIRTAIYSNSGKILEFLLEKGVEHSVLNEYLNYALVDDVDVSLVKMLLDAGADAAWINRYGDSHALDRIKGIKVDALKVLVDAGLDVNVRGKKGETLLGEAIYWDRADLVDVLLEYGALDERVTPLHIAVVHDDLDKVRSLLNADNTKKSDLVIGSVAGVDSPLVLATANNHYNALEMFIEHGSDVNSKSQKGDTLLVIAIAKKYEKIVDLLLKNNASPDLPGYFDNLPLKMAVDDKDIDLIGKLLKSGADVFFKYDVDKYNSVNSPFYEAYFRCDKCLAVIVGFKYSRYLDDKVTLNDIDLNDVDRLVDESHDHLLEVLGKALKMKNKLLLKMLSAKIKNEKDTLIEH
;
A
#
# COMPACT_ATOMS: atom_id res chain seq x y z
N MET A 1 21.04 -69.34 -55.94
CA MET A 1 21.64 -68.96 -57.24
C MET A 1 21.31 -67.51 -57.52
N SER A 2 22.32 -66.69 -57.79
CA SER A 2 22.23 -65.63 -58.79
C SER A 2 21.52 -66.19 -60.02
N GLY A 3 20.34 -65.66 -60.33
CA GLY A 3 19.55 -66.09 -61.47
C GLY A 3 18.05 -65.87 -61.25
N ASN A 4 17.51 -64.93 -62.01
CA ASN A 4 16.09 -64.69 -62.30
C ASN A 4 15.36 -63.63 -61.44
N ILE A 5 15.51 -62.36 -61.87
CA ILE A 5 14.86 -61.16 -61.32
C ILE A 5 13.37 -61.06 -61.72
N ASP A 6 12.93 -61.82 -62.72
CA ASP A 6 11.54 -61.76 -63.21
C ASP A 6 10.52 -62.45 -62.30
N ASN A 7 10.95 -63.25 -61.32
CA ASN A 7 10.05 -63.86 -60.35
C ASN A 7 9.62 -62.92 -59.21
N ALA A 8 10.29 -61.78 -58.98
CA ALA A 8 9.95 -60.88 -57.88
C ALA A 8 8.60 -60.15 -58.09
N ARG A 9 8.21 -59.89 -59.35
CA ARG A 9 6.88 -59.36 -59.69
C ARG A 9 5.77 -60.37 -59.44
N SER A 10 6.00 -61.65 -59.74
CA SER A 10 5.03 -62.72 -59.48
C SER A 10 4.83 -62.99 -57.99
N TYR A 11 5.87 -62.86 -57.17
CA TYR A 11 5.75 -62.95 -55.70
C TYR A 11 5.04 -61.75 -55.08
N CYS A 12 5.18 -60.54 -55.62
CA CYS A 12 4.42 -59.38 -55.15
C CYS A 12 2.94 -59.43 -55.58
N ALA A 13 2.63 -59.97 -56.75
CA ALA A 13 1.25 -60.18 -57.21
C ALA A 13 0.52 -61.23 -56.34
N MET A 14 1.19 -62.31 -55.94
CA MET A 14 0.62 -63.31 -55.00
C MET A 14 0.36 -62.77 -53.59
N ILE A 15 1.01 -61.68 -53.16
CA ILE A 15 0.79 -61.06 -51.84
C ILE A 15 -0.43 -60.10 -51.86
N PHE A 16 -0.80 -59.56 -53.01
CA PHE A 16 -2.01 -58.74 -53.16
C PHE A 16 -3.31 -59.54 -53.20
N ASP A 17 -3.25 -60.83 -53.60
CA ASP A 17 -4.41 -61.73 -53.74
C ASP A 17 -4.54 -62.82 -52.65
N ALA A 18 -3.70 -62.79 -51.60
CA ALA A 18 -3.76 -63.78 -50.52
C ALA A 18 -4.74 -63.37 -49.38
N PRO A 19 -5.44 -64.33 -48.73
CA PRO A 19 -6.28 -64.05 -47.57
C PRO A 19 -5.50 -63.42 -46.40
N PRO A 20 -6.13 -62.55 -45.57
CA PRO A 20 -5.47 -61.78 -44.51
C PRO A 20 -4.68 -62.62 -43.50
N PHE A 21 -4.99 -63.91 -43.39
CA PHE A 21 -4.32 -64.88 -42.50
C PHE A 21 -2.81 -65.01 -42.74
N PHE A 22 -2.33 -64.86 -43.98
CA PHE A 22 -0.90 -65.02 -44.28
C PHE A 22 -0.05 -63.77 -43.96
N SER A 23 -0.66 -62.57 -43.92
CA SER A 23 0.07 -61.32 -43.66
C SER A 23 0.62 -61.18 -42.23
N ALA A 24 -0.08 -61.73 -41.23
CA ALA A 24 0.29 -61.61 -39.81
C ALA A 24 1.48 -62.52 -39.42
N LEU A 25 1.53 -63.75 -39.96
CA LEU A 25 2.65 -64.68 -39.73
C LEU A 25 3.94 -64.21 -40.43
N LEU A 26 3.81 -63.60 -41.61
CA LEU A 26 4.91 -62.93 -42.30
C LEU A 26 5.42 -61.73 -41.50
N TYR A 27 4.54 -60.91 -40.92
CA TYR A 27 4.91 -59.72 -40.15
C TYR A 27 5.75 -60.05 -38.90
N LYS A 28 5.37 -61.07 -38.12
CA LYS A 28 6.15 -61.53 -36.94
C LYS A 28 7.51 -62.13 -37.32
N SER A 29 7.55 -62.92 -38.38
CA SER A 29 8.79 -63.51 -38.89
C SER A 29 9.74 -62.43 -39.44
N MET A 30 9.19 -61.41 -40.10
CA MET A 30 9.92 -60.25 -40.61
C MET A 30 10.46 -59.34 -39.50
N GLN A 31 9.69 -59.03 -38.44
CA GLN A 31 10.22 -58.21 -37.33
C GLN A 31 11.42 -58.89 -36.63
N LYS A 32 11.40 -60.21 -36.51
CA LYS A 32 12.49 -61.01 -35.95
C LYS A 32 13.72 -60.99 -36.88
N LEU A 33 13.49 -61.16 -38.19
CA LEU A 33 14.52 -61.04 -39.23
C LEU A 33 15.13 -59.63 -39.30
N ILE A 34 14.33 -58.56 -39.20
CA ILE A 34 14.80 -57.16 -39.18
C ILE A 34 15.71 -56.89 -37.97
N ARG A 35 15.31 -57.34 -36.78
CA ARG A 35 16.13 -57.20 -35.56
C ARG A 35 17.44 -57.98 -35.65
N LEU A 36 17.43 -59.18 -36.23
CA LEU A 36 18.64 -59.98 -36.50
C LEU A 36 19.52 -59.32 -37.57
N SER A 37 18.93 -58.78 -38.63
CA SER A 37 19.65 -58.12 -39.74
C SER A 37 20.34 -56.83 -39.28
N ILE A 38 19.65 -56.01 -38.48
CA ILE A 38 20.20 -54.77 -37.91
C ILE A 38 21.31 -55.11 -36.91
N ARG A 39 21.15 -56.17 -36.11
CA ARG A 39 22.22 -56.65 -35.19
C ARG A 39 23.44 -57.17 -35.94
N CYS A 40 23.28 -57.91 -37.04
CA CYS A 40 24.39 -58.35 -37.89
C CYS A 40 25.08 -57.17 -38.60
N PHE A 41 24.32 -56.14 -38.98
CA PHE A 41 24.87 -54.94 -39.63
C PHE A 41 25.80 -54.14 -38.70
N PHE A 42 25.41 -53.92 -37.44
CA PHE A 42 26.28 -53.25 -36.46
C PHE A 42 27.46 -54.13 -36.01
N ALA A 43 27.42 -55.45 -36.23
CA ALA A 43 28.50 -56.38 -35.90
C ALA A 43 29.59 -56.49 -36.99
N VAL A 44 29.30 -56.12 -38.25
CA VAL A 44 30.24 -56.20 -39.39
C VAL A 44 30.67 -54.79 -39.83
N ASN A 45 31.09 -53.97 -38.86
CA ASN A 45 31.52 -52.58 -39.09
C ASN A 45 32.97 -52.49 -39.59
N GLY A 46 33.32 -53.32 -40.58
CA GLY A 46 34.64 -53.31 -41.20
C GLY A 46 34.67 -54.18 -42.45
N ALA A 47 34.67 -53.53 -43.62
CA ALA A 47 34.81 -54.07 -44.99
C ALA A 47 33.54 -54.71 -45.62
N LEU A 48 32.80 -53.92 -46.40
CA LEU A 48 31.83 -54.41 -47.39
C LEU A 48 32.02 -53.70 -48.74
N SER A 49 31.95 -54.46 -49.84
CA SER A 49 32.13 -53.99 -51.23
C SER A 49 30.82 -53.49 -51.87
N MET A 50 30.91 -52.76 -52.98
CA MET A 50 29.81 -52.11 -53.73
C MET A 50 28.57 -52.99 -54.04
N ASN A 51 28.68 -54.31 -54.04
CA ASN A 51 27.53 -55.21 -54.26
C ASN A 51 26.58 -55.30 -53.04
N THR A 52 27.06 -54.95 -51.86
CA THR A 52 26.30 -55.08 -50.61
C THR A 52 25.29 -53.93 -50.42
N GLU A 53 25.60 -52.73 -50.91
CA GLU A 53 24.69 -51.58 -50.87
C GLU A 53 23.45 -51.76 -51.75
N LYS A 54 23.58 -52.36 -52.95
CA LYS A 54 22.43 -52.63 -53.84
C LYS A 54 21.47 -53.67 -53.27
N ILE A 55 21.97 -54.64 -52.51
CA ILE A 55 21.14 -55.64 -51.83
C ILE A 55 20.42 -55.00 -50.64
N MET A 56 21.09 -54.13 -49.88
CA MET A 56 20.48 -53.35 -48.80
C MET A 56 19.37 -52.42 -49.29
N PHE A 57 19.56 -51.69 -50.39
CA PHE A 57 18.55 -50.77 -50.90
C PHE A 57 17.27 -51.50 -51.33
N LYS A 58 17.39 -52.69 -51.93
CA LYS A 58 16.25 -53.55 -52.28
C LYS A 58 15.57 -54.16 -51.05
N PHE A 59 16.32 -54.45 -49.99
CA PHE A 59 15.78 -54.96 -48.73
C PHE A 59 15.01 -53.88 -47.96
N ILE A 60 15.50 -52.64 -47.95
CA ILE A 60 14.81 -51.47 -47.37
C ILE A 60 13.51 -51.16 -48.14
N LEU A 61 13.53 -51.25 -49.47
CA LEU A 61 12.32 -51.07 -50.29
C LEU A 61 11.25 -52.13 -49.97
N PHE A 62 11.66 -53.39 -49.79
CA PHE A 62 10.77 -54.48 -49.42
C PHE A 62 10.16 -54.29 -48.01
N LEU A 63 10.98 -53.86 -47.04
CA LEU A 63 10.50 -53.53 -45.69
C LEU A 63 9.54 -52.33 -45.67
N SER A 64 9.79 -51.33 -46.52
CA SER A 64 8.93 -50.16 -46.68
C SER A 64 7.56 -50.55 -47.27
N LEU A 65 7.54 -51.43 -48.29
CA LEU A 65 6.29 -51.94 -48.85
C LEU A 65 5.48 -52.79 -47.86
N CYS A 66 6.13 -53.65 -47.06
CA CYS A 66 5.46 -54.44 -46.03
C CYS A 66 4.93 -53.60 -44.86
N PHE A 67 5.59 -52.48 -44.53
CA PHE A 67 5.11 -51.54 -43.52
C PHE A 67 3.89 -50.76 -44.02
N ILE A 68 3.90 -50.33 -45.30
CA ILE A 68 2.78 -49.64 -45.94
C ILE A 68 1.56 -50.56 -46.05
N THR A 69 1.71 -51.84 -46.37
CA THR A 69 0.59 -52.79 -46.48
C THR A 69 0.00 -53.16 -45.10
N GLY A 70 0.82 -53.30 -44.06
CA GLY A 70 0.35 -53.52 -42.69
C GLY A 70 -0.41 -52.32 -42.11
N VAL A 71 0.08 -51.10 -42.36
CA VAL A 71 -0.60 -49.85 -41.96
C VAL A 71 -1.88 -49.62 -42.75
N ALA A 72 -1.89 -49.93 -44.06
CA ALA A 72 -3.09 -49.86 -44.89
C ALA A 72 -4.15 -50.89 -44.45
N GLY A 73 -3.76 -52.10 -44.03
CA GLY A 73 -4.67 -53.09 -43.47
C GLY A 73 -5.32 -52.64 -42.16
N ALA A 74 -4.54 -52.09 -41.23
CA ALA A 74 -5.05 -51.56 -39.97
C ALA A 74 -5.96 -50.32 -40.16
N MET A 75 -5.62 -49.41 -41.08
CA MET A 75 -6.49 -48.28 -41.45
C MET A 75 -7.79 -48.73 -42.13
N ARG A 76 -7.75 -49.81 -42.91
CA ARG A 76 -8.93 -50.36 -43.60
C ARG A 76 -9.90 -51.01 -42.62
N VAL A 77 -9.40 -51.75 -41.63
CA VAL A 77 -10.21 -52.32 -40.53
C VAL A 77 -10.82 -51.20 -39.68
N SER A 78 -10.02 -50.19 -39.29
CA SER A 78 -10.54 -49.02 -38.56
C SER A 78 -11.63 -48.27 -39.33
N GLY A 79 -11.44 -47.99 -40.62
CA GLY A 79 -12.43 -47.30 -41.45
C GLY A 79 -13.68 -48.12 -41.75
N GLN A 80 -13.57 -49.45 -41.89
CA GLN A 80 -14.72 -50.34 -41.99
C GLN A 80 -15.51 -50.42 -40.69
N MET A 81 -14.82 -50.41 -39.56
CA MET A 81 -15.43 -50.46 -38.24
C MET A 81 -16.15 -49.17 -37.87
N GLU A 82 -15.54 -48.01 -38.13
CA GLU A 82 -16.20 -46.70 -37.96
C GLU A 82 -17.47 -46.59 -38.82
N LYS A 83 -17.43 -47.12 -40.06
CA LYS A 83 -18.57 -47.16 -40.97
C LYS A 83 -19.67 -48.12 -40.49
N ALA A 84 -19.30 -49.32 -40.02
CA ALA A 84 -20.24 -50.32 -39.51
C ALA A 84 -20.96 -49.86 -38.22
N VAL A 85 -20.24 -49.14 -37.34
CA VAL A 85 -20.84 -48.49 -36.15
C VAL A 85 -21.77 -47.36 -36.56
N ALA A 86 -21.42 -46.58 -37.58
CA ALA A 86 -22.28 -45.50 -38.09
C ALA A 86 -23.53 -46.04 -38.83
N SER A 87 -23.46 -47.23 -39.44
CA SER A 87 -24.58 -47.87 -40.13
C SER A 87 -25.43 -48.79 -39.25
N GLY A 88 -25.07 -48.98 -37.97
CA GLY A 88 -25.83 -49.80 -37.02
C GLY A 88 -25.72 -51.32 -37.28
N GLU A 89 -24.68 -51.76 -37.99
CA GLU A 89 -24.49 -53.17 -38.37
C GLU A 89 -23.85 -53.97 -37.22
N HIS A 90 -24.64 -54.24 -36.16
CA HIS A 90 -24.16 -54.83 -34.91
C HIS A 90 -23.41 -56.15 -35.12
N ALA A 91 -23.90 -57.04 -36.00
CA ALA A 91 -23.27 -58.33 -36.27
C ALA A 91 -21.89 -58.17 -36.94
N ALA A 92 -21.77 -57.23 -37.89
CA ALA A 92 -20.50 -56.95 -38.56
C ALA A 92 -19.48 -56.33 -37.59
N VAL A 93 -19.92 -55.44 -36.70
CA VAL A 93 -19.07 -54.87 -35.66
C VAL A 93 -18.55 -55.96 -34.71
N MET A 94 -19.40 -56.88 -34.25
CA MET A 94 -18.98 -57.98 -33.36
C MET A 94 -18.05 -58.98 -34.06
N GLN A 95 -18.33 -59.31 -35.31
CA GLN A 95 -17.48 -60.19 -36.11
C GLN A 95 -16.08 -59.59 -36.29
N LEU A 96 -15.98 -58.30 -36.60
CA LEU A 96 -14.70 -57.60 -36.71
C LEU A 96 -13.92 -57.54 -35.38
N ILE A 97 -14.62 -57.56 -34.23
CA ILE A 97 -14.00 -57.63 -32.89
C ILE A 97 -13.49 -59.04 -32.59
N ASP A 98 -14.23 -60.07 -33.00
CA ASP A 98 -13.88 -61.47 -32.78
C ASP A 98 -12.74 -61.93 -33.73
N GLU A 99 -12.61 -61.33 -34.92
CA GLU A 99 -11.60 -61.64 -35.93
C GLU A 99 -10.22 -60.97 -35.71
N GLY A 100 -10.13 -59.97 -34.82
CA GLY A 100 -8.89 -59.24 -34.53
C GLY A 100 -8.06 -59.88 -33.41
N ASP A 101 -6.86 -60.36 -33.71
CA ASP A 101 -5.89 -60.86 -32.72
C ASP A 101 -4.74 -59.84 -32.51
N THR A 102 -4.28 -59.70 -31.26
CA THR A 102 -3.17 -58.85 -30.70
C THR A 102 -3.52 -57.58 -29.88
N SER A 103 -2.52 -57.13 -29.11
CA SER A 103 -2.52 -56.13 -28.02
C SER A 103 -3.10 -54.72 -28.27
N ASP A 104 -3.54 -54.41 -29.49
CA ASP A 104 -4.20 -53.13 -29.84
C ASP A 104 -5.75 -53.20 -29.72
N VAL A 105 -6.30 -54.38 -29.41
CA VAL A 105 -7.74 -54.65 -29.32
C VAL A 105 -8.41 -53.88 -28.17
N GLU A 106 -7.75 -53.70 -27.02
CA GLU A 106 -8.34 -52.97 -25.88
C GLU A 106 -8.65 -51.50 -26.22
N GLU A 107 -7.72 -50.82 -26.90
CA GLU A 107 -7.85 -49.41 -27.29
C GLU A 107 -8.85 -49.23 -28.43
N LEU A 108 -8.86 -50.16 -29.39
CA LEU A 108 -9.85 -50.20 -30.47
C LEU A 108 -11.27 -50.44 -29.91
N GLN A 109 -11.42 -51.38 -28.97
CA GLN A 109 -12.69 -51.69 -28.33
C GLN A 109 -13.21 -50.53 -27.47
N LYS A 110 -12.35 -49.86 -26.69
CA LYS A 110 -12.73 -48.64 -25.95
C LYS A 110 -13.15 -47.51 -26.90
N THR A 111 -12.47 -47.37 -28.03
CA THR A 111 -12.83 -46.39 -29.08
C THR A 111 -14.20 -46.71 -29.69
N VAL A 112 -14.47 -47.98 -30.01
CA VAL A 112 -15.74 -48.43 -30.59
C VAL A 112 -16.88 -48.32 -29.59
N LEU A 113 -16.64 -48.62 -28.31
CA LEU A 113 -17.58 -48.41 -27.22
C LEU A 113 -17.92 -46.92 -27.06
N LEU A 114 -16.92 -46.03 -27.13
CA LEU A 114 -17.14 -44.58 -27.12
C LEU A 114 -17.93 -44.10 -28.34
N MET A 115 -17.67 -44.65 -29.53
CA MET A 115 -18.43 -44.32 -30.74
C MET A 115 -19.87 -44.81 -30.67
N ALA A 116 -20.11 -46.03 -30.19
CA ALA A 116 -21.45 -46.56 -29.95
C ALA A 116 -22.21 -45.71 -28.91
N ALA A 117 -21.53 -45.28 -27.84
CA ALA A 117 -22.07 -44.35 -26.86
C ALA A 117 -22.41 -42.98 -27.47
N ARG A 118 -21.55 -42.44 -28.34
CA ARG A 118 -21.78 -41.19 -29.09
C ARG A 118 -22.96 -41.28 -30.06
N ASN A 119 -23.17 -42.44 -30.67
CA ASN A 119 -24.30 -42.72 -31.56
C ASN A 119 -25.58 -43.08 -30.79
N ASN A 120 -25.56 -43.07 -29.45
CA ASN A 120 -26.67 -43.48 -28.57
C ASN A 120 -27.17 -44.92 -28.85
N ASP A 121 -26.30 -45.81 -29.30
CA ASP A 121 -26.63 -47.20 -29.66
C ASP A 121 -26.49 -48.13 -28.45
N ALA A 122 -27.47 -48.09 -27.55
CA ALA A 122 -27.45 -48.85 -26.30
C ALA A 122 -27.38 -50.38 -26.52
N LYS A 123 -27.92 -50.87 -27.64
CA LYS A 123 -27.90 -52.30 -27.98
C LYS A 123 -26.48 -52.75 -28.35
N LEU A 124 -25.80 -51.99 -29.21
CA LEU A 124 -24.42 -52.25 -29.55
C LEU A 124 -23.52 -52.12 -28.31
N VAL A 125 -23.76 -51.11 -27.47
CA VAL A 125 -23.02 -50.93 -26.22
C VAL A 125 -23.16 -52.14 -25.29
N ASN A 126 -24.36 -52.67 -25.06
CA ASN A 126 -24.53 -53.89 -24.25
C ASN A 126 -23.78 -55.09 -24.84
N MET A 127 -23.87 -55.30 -26.15
CA MET A 127 -23.17 -56.39 -26.84
C MET A 127 -21.65 -56.27 -26.69
N LEU A 128 -21.12 -55.05 -26.79
CA LEU A 128 -19.69 -54.77 -26.59
C LEU A 128 -19.27 -54.98 -25.14
N LEU A 129 -20.09 -54.55 -24.18
CA LEU A 129 -19.79 -54.62 -22.75
C LEU A 129 -19.69 -56.06 -22.25
N ASP A 130 -20.62 -56.94 -22.64
CA ASP A 130 -20.57 -58.36 -22.26
C ASP A 130 -19.25 -59.01 -22.75
N ARG A 131 -18.83 -58.71 -23.98
CA ARG A 131 -17.55 -59.20 -24.54
C ARG A 131 -16.31 -58.61 -23.89
N LEU A 132 -16.35 -57.34 -23.50
CA LEU A 132 -15.23 -56.66 -22.83
C LEU A 132 -15.00 -57.21 -21.42
N LEU A 133 -16.09 -57.46 -20.70
CA LEU A 133 -16.06 -58.03 -19.35
C LEU A 133 -15.59 -59.48 -19.34
N GLU A 134 -16.00 -60.31 -20.32
CA GLU A 134 -15.48 -61.67 -20.52
C GLU A 134 -13.95 -61.70 -20.69
N ARG A 135 -13.35 -60.63 -21.21
CA ARG A 135 -11.90 -60.48 -21.42
C ARG A 135 -11.19 -59.70 -20.31
N GLY A 136 -11.88 -59.32 -19.23
CA GLY A 136 -11.31 -58.62 -18.08
C GLY A 136 -10.95 -57.14 -18.33
N VAL A 137 -11.48 -56.53 -19.40
CA VAL A 137 -11.25 -55.11 -19.72
C VAL A 137 -12.25 -54.24 -18.97
N ASN A 138 -11.78 -53.20 -18.27
CA ASN A 138 -12.68 -52.23 -17.65
C ASN A 138 -13.23 -51.25 -18.71
N PRO A 139 -14.54 -51.30 -19.02
CA PRO A 139 -15.14 -50.52 -20.11
C PRO A 139 -15.33 -49.04 -19.75
N GLN A 140 -15.16 -48.66 -18.49
CA GLN A 140 -15.40 -47.31 -17.99
C GLN A 140 -14.17 -46.39 -18.08
N LEU A 141 -12.99 -46.96 -18.38
CA LEU A 141 -11.75 -46.22 -18.56
C LEU A 141 -11.68 -45.57 -19.96
N PRO A 142 -11.16 -44.34 -20.08
CA PRO A 142 -11.12 -43.63 -21.36
C PRO A 142 -10.23 -44.30 -22.40
N SER A 143 -10.60 -44.16 -23.67
CA SER A 143 -9.74 -44.49 -24.81
C SER A 143 -8.61 -43.44 -24.95
N PHE A 144 -7.35 -43.87 -24.92
CA PHE A 144 -6.18 -43.04 -25.22
C PHE A 144 -5.63 -43.31 -26.64
N ARG A 145 -6.14 -42.62 -27.66
CA ARG A 145 -5.40 -42.55 -28.94
C ARG A 145 -4.01 -41.92 -28.68
N ARG A 146 -2.99 -42.49 -29.32
CA ARG A 146 -1.54 -42.20 -29.23
C ARG A 146 -1.09 -40.77 -29.59
N ASN A 147 -1.99 -39.79 -29.65
CA ASN A 147 -1.67 -38.37 -29.85
C ASN A 147 -2.04 -37.56 -28.61
N ASN A 148 -1.00 -37.22 -27.86
CA ASN A 148 -0.88 -36.19 -26.83
C ASN A 148 -2.10 -35.25 -26.70
N ASN A 149 -2.95 -35.52 -25.71
CA ASN A 149 -3.49 -34.52 -24.78
C ASN A 149 -4.24 -35.25 -23.66
N ARG A 150 -3.61 -35.36 -22.48
CA ARG A 150 -4.22 -35.87 -21.22
C ARG A 150 -5.37 -34.98 -20.68
N ALA A 151 -5.86 -34.02 -21.47
CA ALA A 151 -6.60 -32.86 -20.98
C ALA A 151 -8.14 -32.98 -21.03
N ASN A 152 -8.75 -34.02 -21.60
CA ASN A 152 -10.22 -34.15 -21.67
C ASN A 152 -10.71 -35.58 -21.38
N TYR A 153 -10.86 -35.91 -20.09
CA TYR A 153 -11.33 -37.22 -19.64
C TYR A 153 -12.83 -37.43 -19.90
N SER A 154 -13.66 -36.39 -19.77
CA SER A 154 -15.13 -36.46 -19.99
C SER A 154 -15.50 -36.79 -21.45
N LYS A 155 -14.75 -36.28 -22.43
CA LYS A 155 -14.97 -36.55 -23.86
C LYS A 155 -14.60 -37.97 -24.31
N ASN A 156 -13.79 -38.66 -23.50
CA ASN A 156 -13.21 -39.96 -23.83
C ASN A 156 -13.73 -41.11 -22.96
N SER A 157 -14.58 -40.83 -21.96
CA SER A 157 -15.29 -41.84 -21.17
C SER A 157 -16.74 -41.95 -21.64
N PRO A 158 -17.20 -43.14 -22.07
CA PRO A 158 -18.60 -43.38 -22.47
C PRO A 158 -19.61 -42.98 -21.38
N LEU A 159 -19.26 -43.20 -20.11
CA LEU A 159 -20.10 -42.88 -18.94
C LEU A 159 -20.30 -41.37 -18.77
N TYR A 160 -19.21 -40.62 -18.74
CA TYR A 160 -19.28 -39.16 -18.60
C TYR A 160 -19.92 -38.50 -19.83
N PHE A 161 -19.70 -39.07 -21.02
CA PHE A 161 -20.38 -38.62 -22.24
C PHE A 161 -21.90 -38.81 -22.14
N ALA A 162 -22.37 -39.97 -21.67
CA ALA A 162 -23.80 -40.24 -21.48
C ALA A 162 -24.44 -39.30 -20.45
N ILE A 163 -23.72 -38.98 -19.37
CA ILE A 163 -24.15 -37.99 -18.36
C ILE A 163 -24.20 -36.59 -18.95
N GLU A 164 -23.16 -36.18 -19.69
CA GLU A 164 -23.05 -34.85 -20.30
C GLU A 164 -24.16 -34.56 -21.31
N HIS A 165 -24.63 -35.59 -22.02
CA HIS A 165 -25.67 -35.48 -23.06
C HIS A 165 -27.06 -35.92 -22.58
N GLY A 166 -27.20 -36.36 -21.32
CA GLY A 166 -28.49 -36.78 -20.77
C GLY A 166 -29.05 -38.08 -21.35
N ASN A 167 -28.19 -38.96 -21.86
CA ASN A 167 -28.60 -40.21 -22.51
C ASN A 167 -28.90 -41.30 -21.48
N GLU A 168 -30.15 -41.35 -21.02
CA GLU A 168 -30.63 -42.25 -19.96
C GLU A 168 -30.40 -43.73 -20.27
N SER A 169 -30.89 -44.22 -21.41
CA SER A 169 -30.76 -45.64 -21.80
C SER A 169 -29.31 -46.09 -21.95
N MET A 170 -28.45 -45.18 -22.43
CA MET A 170 -27.01 -45.42 -22.56
C MET A 170 -26.34 -45.49 -21.19
N LEU A 171 -26.69 -44.57 -20.29
CA LEU A 171 -26.20 -44.56 -18.92
C LEU A 171 -26.59 -45.83 -18.17
N ILE A 172 -27.84 -46.27 -18.29
CA ILE A 172 -28.35 -47.51 -17.71
C ILE A 172 -27.54 -48.71 -18.22
N ALA A 173 -27.34 -48.83 -19.53
CA ALA A 173 -26.55 -49.91 -20.14
C ALA A 173 -25.10 -49.94 -19.60
N LEU A 174 -24.46 -48.77 -19.52
CA LEU A 174 -23.09 -48.65 -19.03
C LEU A 174 -22.98 -48.98 -17.53
N LEU A 175 -23.92 -48.52 -16.71
CA LEU A 175 -23.92 -48.79 -15.27
C LEU A 175 -24.26 -50.27 -14.99
N ASP A 176 -25.29 -50.84 -15.61
CA ASP A 176 -25.71 -52.23 -15.36
C ASP A 176 -24.61 -53.25 -15.72
N ALA A 177 -23.82 -52.95 -16.75
CA ALA A 177 -22.65 -53.75 -17.10
C ALA A 177 -21.48 -53.54 -16.13
N GLY A 178 -21.20 -52.30 -15.72
CA GLY A 178 -20.10 -51.97 -14.79
C GLY A 178 -20.35 -52.43 -13.34
N MET A 179 -21.61 -52.45 -12.91
CA MET A 179 -22.07 -52.80 -11.56
C MET A 179 -21.90 -54.28 -11.20
N LYS A 180 -21.66 -55.17 -12.17
CA LYS A 180 -21.31 -56.57 -11.89
C LYS A 180 -19.95 -56.73 -11.20
N HIS A 181 -19.09 -55.70 -11.25
CA HIS A 181 -17.70 -55.78 -10.76
C HIS A 181 -17.21 -54.56 -9.93
N PHE A 182 -17.88 -53.40 -9.96
CA PHE A 182 -17.40 -52.15 -9.32
C PHE A 182 -18.54 -51.29 -8.75
N ALA A 183 -18.28 -50.46 -7.73
CA ALA A 183 -19.27 -49.53 -7.17
C ALA A 183 -19.34 -48.20 -7.95
N VAL A 184 -20.52 -47.57 -8.04
CA VAL A 184 -20.72 -46.28 -8.76
C VAL A 184 -19.80 -45.15 -8.25
N SER A 185 -19.37 -45.23 -6.99
CA SER A 185 -18.45 -44.28 -6.34
C SER A 185 -17.00 -44.36 -6.84
N ASP A 186 -16.60 -45.42 -7.54
CA ASP A 186 -15.20 -45.73 -7.84
C ASP A 186 -14.67 -45.11 -9.13
N PHE A 187 -15.47 -44.26 -9.80
CA PHE A 187 -15.15 -43.70 -11.12
C PHE A 187 -14.89 -42.19 -11.13
N PRO A 188 -13.99 -41.62 -10.29
CA PRO A 188 -13.65 -40.22 -10.39
C PRO A 188 -12.94 -39.93 -11.71
N ASP A 189 -13.26 -38.80 -12.35
CA ASP A 189 -12.48 -38.33 -13.48
C ASP A 189 -11.07 -37.83 -13.06
N ASN A 190 -10.25 -37.40 -14.01
CA ASN A 190 -8.91 -36.86 -13.73
C ASN A 190 -8.90 -35.63 -12.79
N SER A 191 -10.04 -34.97 -12.56
CA SER A 191 -10.22 -33.86 -11.62
C SER A 191 -10.72 -34.30 -10.24
N LYS A 192 -10.83 -35.62 -10.01
CA LYS A 192 -11.46 -36.25 -8.84
C LYS A 192 -12.97 -35.98 -8.72
N SER A 193 -13.64 -35.60 -9.82
CA SER A 193 -15.10 -35.38 -9.84
C SER A 193 -15.83 -36.69 -10.08
N THR A 194 -16.91 -36.94 -9.34
CA THR A 194 -17.74 -38.16 -9.46
C THR A 194 -18.79 -38.04 -10.59
N PRO A 195 -19.35 -39.16 -11.07
CA PRO A 195 -20.45 -39.14 -12.05
C PRO A 195 -21.67 -38.34 -11.57
N ILE A 196 -22.03 -38.48 -10.29
CA ILE A 196 -23.17 -37.77 -9.69
C ILE A 196 -22.91 -36.27 -9.58
N LYS A 197 -21.68 -35.85 -9.25
CA LYS A 197 -21.28 -34.43 -9.29
C LYS A 197 -21.43 -33.82 -10.68
N HIS A 198 -21.08 -34.56 -11.74
CA HIS A 198 -21.25 -34.10 -13.12
C HIS A 198 -22.73 -33.99 -13.51
N ALA A 199 -23.57 -34.95 -13.09
CA ALA A 199 -25.02 -34.91 -13.30
C ALA A 199 -25.68 -33.72 -12.59
N ILE A 200 -25.24 -33.42 -11.37
CA ILE A 200 -25.65 -32.26 -10.57
C ILE A 200 -25.29 -30.95 -11.29
N LEU A 201 -24.04 -30.79 -11.75
CA LEU A 201 -23.60 -29.61 -12.53
C LEU A 201 -24.40 -29.40 -13.82
N LYS A 202 -24.84 -30.48 -14.47
CA LYS A 202 -25.67 -30.43 -15.68
C LYS A 202 -27.16 -30.26 -15.39
N GLN A 203 -27.56 -30.22 -14.11
CA GLN A 203 -28.94 -29.99 -13.67
C GLN A 203 -29.94 -30.99 -14.27
N ASN A 204 -29.52 -32.25 -14.49
CA ASN A 204 -30.36 -33.28 -15.12
C ASN A 204 -30.95 -34.24 -14.08
N GLU A 205 -32.17 -33.95 -13.64
CA GLU A 205 -32.91 -34.69 -12.60
C GLU A 205 -33.02 -36.20 -12.89
N LYS A 206 -33.26 -36.56 -14.16
CA LYS A 206 -33.40 -37.97 -14.57
C LYS A 206 -32.09 -38.73 -14.39
N ILE A 207 -30.99 -38.14 -14.82
CA ILE A 207 -29.66 -38.74 -14.71
C ILE A 207 -29.23 -38.87 -13.24
N ILE A 208 -29.53 -37.85 -12.41
CA ILE A 208 -29.28 -37.90 -10.96
C ILE A 208 -30.07 -39.05 -10.32
N THR A 209 -31.34 -39.22 -10.69
CA THR A 209 -32.20 -40.32 -10.19
C THR A 209 -31.62 -41.69 -10.56
N VAL A 210 -31.27 -41.88 -11.83
CA VAL A 210 -30.67 -43.14 -12.34
C VAL A 210 -29.37 -43.50 -11.61
N LEU A 211 -28.53 -42.52 -11.31
CA LEU A 211 -27.28 -42.71 -10.57
C LEU A 211 -27.55 -43.07 -9.10
N LYS A 212 -28.52 -42.41 -8.46
CA LYS A 212 -28.93 -42.69 -7.07
C LYS A 212 -29.53 -44.08 -6.90
N ASP A 213 -30.43 -44.48 -7.79
CA ASP A 213 -31.06 -45.81 -7.77
C ASP A 213 -30.02 -46.94 -7.85
N ARG A 214 -28.83 -46.63 -8.39
CA ARG A 214 -27.70 -47.55 -8.53
C ARG A 214 -26.62 -47.35 -7.43
N GLY A 215 -26.93 -46.60 -6.38
CA GLY A 215 -26.10 -46.50 -5.17
C GLY A 215 -25.16 -45.29 -5.11
N ALA A 216 -25.24 -44.35 -6.05
CA ALA A 216 -24.50 -43.09 -5.92
C ALA A 216 -25.04 -42.24 -4.76
N ARG A 217 -24.14 -41.66 -3.97
CA ARG A 217 -24.46 -40.76 -2.86
C ARG A 217 -24.14 -39.32 -3.26
N ILE A 218 -25.01 -38.39 -2.90
CA ILE A 218 -24.75 -36.96 -3.06
C ILE A 218 -24.01 -36.47 -1.82
N GLU A 219 -22.80 -35.94 -1.98
CA GLU A 219 -22.06 -35.32 -0.88
C GLU A 219 -22.25 -33.79 -0.86
N VAL A 220 -22.13 -33.17 0.32
CA VAL A 220 -22.19 -31.69 0.47
C VAL A 220 -21.12 -30.99 -0.39
N SER A 221 -19.96 -31.62 -0.57
CA SER A 221 -18.85 -31.17 -1.43
C SER A 221 -19.24 -31.11 -2.93
N ASP A 222 -20.07 -32.04 -3.40
CA ASP A 222 -20.55 -32.06 -4.78
C ASP A 222 -21.45 -30.85 -5.05
N ILE A 223 -22.24 -30.48 -4.05
CA ILE A 223 -23.27 -29.45 -4.17
C ILE A 223 -22.68 -28.03 -4.14
N LYS A 224 -21.54 -27.80 -3.48
CA LYS A 224 -20.80 -26.52 -3.58
C LYS A 224 -20.52 -26.10 -5.02
N SER A 225 -20.38 -27.08 -5.91
CA SER A 225 -20.10 -26.88 -7.33
C SER A 225 -21.31 -26.34 -8.11
N LEU A 226 -22.54 -26.54 -7.61
CA LEU A 226 -23.74 -25.87 -8.14
C LEU A 226 -23.65 -24.36 -7.98
N PHE A 227 -22.97 -23.91 -6.93
CA PHE A 227 -22.91 -22.52 -6.51
C PHE A 227 -21.60 -21.88 -6.95
N GLY A 228 -21.35 -21.94 -8.27
CA GLY A 228 -20.25 -21.23 -8.93
C GLY A 228 -20.45 -19.72 -8.92
N ASP A 229 -19.81 -19.01 -9.85
CA ASP A 229 -19.80 -17.53 -9.83
C ASP A 229 -21.19 -16.90 -10.00
N TYR A 230 -22.16 -17.62 -10.58
CA TYR A 230 -23.50 -17.12 -10.86
C TYR A 230 -24.59 -18.14 -10.52
N ILE A 231 -25.51 -17.81 -9.59
CA ILE A 231 -26.74 -18.56 -9.33
C ILE A 231 -27.91 -17.81 -10.01
N GLY A 232 -28.57 -18.44 -10.97
CA GLY A 232 -29.79 -17.97 -11.64
C GLY A 232 -31.04 -18.80 -11.30
N ASP A 233 -32.18 -18.48 -11.90
CA ASP A 233 -33.48 -19.08 -11.55
C ASP A 233 -33.55 -20.61 -11.77
N ASN A 234 -32.79 -21.13 -12.73
CA ASN A 234 -32.68 -22.58 -12.96
C ASN A 234 -32.05 -23.32 -11.77
N ASP A 235 -31.23 -22.63 -10.98
CA ASP A 235 -30.56 -23.22 -9.84
C ASP A 235 -31.51 -23.43 -8.66
N ILE A 236 -32.61 -22.68 -8.54
CA ILE A 236 -33.66 -22.93 -7.52
C ILE A 236 -34.35 -24.26 -7.76
N LYS A 237 -34.72 -24.55 -9.00
CA LYS A 237 -35.38 -25.82 -9.37
C LYS A 237 -34.43 -26.99 -9.08
N SER A 238 -33.18 -26.85 -9.51
CA SER A 238 -32.13 -27.81 -9.23
C SER A 238 -31.86 -27.99 -7.73
N MET A 239 -31.85 -26.91 -6.94
CA MET A 239 -31.73 -26.95 -5.48
C MET A 239 -32.90 -27.69 -4.84
N ARG A 240 -34.14 -27.39 -5.23
CA ARG A 240 -35.35 -28.07 -4.74
C ARG A 240 -35.28 -29.57 -5.01
N PHE A 241 -34.90 -29.94 -6.23
CA PHE A 241 -34.74 -31.32 -6.62
C PHE A 241 -33.65 -32.00 -5.78
N VAL A 242 -32.43 -31.43 -5.72
CA VAL A 242 -31.32 -32.00 -4.94
C VAL A 242 -31.66 -32.12 -3.46
N LEU A 243 -32.32 -31.12 -2.85
CA LEU A 243 -32.78 -31.18 -1.46
C LEU A 243 -33.78 -32.31 -1.22
N SER A 244 -34.72 -32.53 -2.14
CA SER A 244 -35.68 -33.65 -2.06
C SER A 244 -34.98 -35.02 -2.07
N GLN A 245 -33.75 -35.09 -2.59
CA GLN A 245 -32.97 -36.31 -2.69
C GLN A 245 -32.05 -36.56 -1.49
N LEU A 246 -31.96 -35.64 -0.52
CA LEU A 246 -31.05 -35.72 0.62
C LEU A 246 -31.76 -36.07 1.93
N PRO A 247 -31.10 -36.75 2.88
CA PRO A 247 -31.56 -36.85 4.27
C PRO A 247 -31.69 -35.47 4.93
N GLU A 248 -32.60 -35.31 5.89
CA GLU A 248 -32.88 -34.04 6.58
C GLU A 248 -31.63 -33.36 7.16
N LYS A 249 -30.71 -34.15 7.74
CA LYS A 249 -29.42 -33.66 8.27
C LYS A 249 -28.55 -33.00 7.17
N ASP A 250 -28.56 -33.56 5.97
CA ASP A 250 -27.76 -33.08 4.85
C ASP A 250 -28.45 -31.93 4.11
N GLN A 251 -29.79 -31.84 4.19
CA GLN A 251 -30.56 -30.69 3.72
C GLN A 251 -30.18 -29.40 4.46
N LEU A 252 -30.08 -29.47 5.80
CA LEU A 252 -29.67 -28.32 6.61
C LEU A 252 -28.21 -27.90 6.32
N ALA A 253 -27.32 -28.87 6.11
CA ALA A 253 -25.93 -28.61 5.72
C ALA A 253 -25.83 -27.93 4.34
N LEU A 254 -26.72 -28.31 3.41
CA LEU A 254 -26.79 -27.72 2.08
C LEU A 254 -27.25 -26.26 2.11
N VAL A 255 -28.37 -25.94 2.77
CA VAL A 255 -28.88 -24.56 2.79
C VAL A 255 -27.96 -23.58 3.55
N ASN A 256 -27.06 -24.12 4.38
CA ASN A 256 -26.00 -23.39 5.08
C ASN A 256 -24.62 -23.46 4.39
N ALA A 257 -24.55 -24.03 3.19
CA ALA A 257 -23.30 -24.12 2.45
C ALA A 257 -22.79 -22.74 2.02
N SER A 258 -21.55 -22.74 1.52
CA SER A 258 -20.93 -21.59 0.87
C SER A 258 -20.64 -21.88 -0.60
N THR A 259 -20.61 -20.82 -1.40
CA THR A 259 -20.15 -20.85 -2.79
C THR A 259 -18.69 -21.29 -2.87
N ILE A 260 -18.20 -21.53 -4.08
CA ILE A 260 -16.78 -21.84 -4.32
C ILE A 260 -15.86 -20.72 -3.78
N ALA A 261 -16.32 -19.47 -3.81
CA ALA A 261 -15.61 -18.30 -3.28
C ALA A 261 -15.70 -18.17 -1.74
N GLY A 262 -16.35 -19.11 -1.06
CA GLY A 262 -16.54 -19.09 0.40
C GLY A 262 -17.64 -18.13 0.87
N GLU A 263 -18.53 -17.67 -0.02
CA GLU A 263 -19.65 -16.80 0.33
C GLU A 263 -20.84 -17.64 0.81
N ALA A 264 -21.39 -17.37 2.00
CA ALA A 264 -22.61 -18.04 2.45
C ALA A 264 -23.76 -17.82 1.44
N LEU A 265 -24.53 -18.87 1.13
CA LEU A 265 -25.60 -18.80 0.13
C LEU A 265 -26.66 -17.74 0.45
N THR A 266 -26.92 -17.49 1.73
CA THR A 266 -27.83 -16.43 2.21
C THR A 266 -27.32 -15.04 1.84
N VAL A 267 -26.04 -14.74 2.07
CA VAL A 267 -25.40 -13.46 1.68
C VAL A 267 -25.37 -13.32 0.16
N TYR A 268 -25.00 -14.39 -0.54
CA TYR A 268 -24.97 -14.42 -2.00
C TYR A 268 -26.34 -14.06 -2.61
N ALA A 269 -27.41 -14.69 -2.13
CA ALA A 269 -28.77 -14.47 -2.64
C ALA A 269 -29.22 -13.01 -2.47
N LEU A 270 -28.83 -12.37 -1.36
CA LEU A 270 -29.07 -10.93 -1.15
C LEU A 270 -28.25 -10.05 -2.10
N ARG A 271 -26.98 -10.38 -2.32
CA ARG A 271 -26.09 -9.66 -3.23
C ARG A 271 -26.60 -9.65 -4.67
N ILE A 272 -27.10 -10.79 -5.15
CA ILE A 272 -27.73 -10.88 -6.48
C ILE A 272 -29.18 -10.38 -6.49
N LYS A 273 -29.69 -9.90 -5.35
CA LYS A 273 -31.07 -9.39 -5.16
C LYS A 273 -32.16 -10.39 -5.55
N ASN A 274 -31.89 -11.70 -5.44
CA ASN A 274 -32.85 -12.75 -5.76
C ASN A 274 -33.58 -13.21 -4.48
N ARG A 275 -34.78 -12.64 -4.27
CA ARG A 275 -35.62 -12.92 -3.10
C ARG A 275 -36.15 -14.36 -3.08
N GLU A 276 -36.37 -14.96 -4.25
CA GLU A 276 -36.91 -16.32 -4.34
C GLU A 276 -35.90 -17.35 -3.81
N ILE A 277 -34.63 -17.23 -4.22
CA ILE A 277 -33.54 -18.04 -3.65
C ILE A 277 -33.45 -17.81 -2.14
N PHE A 278 -33.47 -16.56 -1.71
CA PHE A 278 -33.33 -16.23 -0.30
C PHE A 278 -34.46 -16.81 0.56
N ASP A 279 -35.71 -16.62 0.15
CA ASP A 279 -36.88 -17.16 0.85
C ASP A 279 -36.88 -18.69 0.87
N PHE A 280 -36.43 -19.31 -0.23
CA PHE A 280 -36.23 -20.75 -0.28
C PHE A 280 -35.21 -21.23 0.76
N LEU A 281 -34.05 -20.58 0.86
CA LEU A 281 -33.01 -20.93 1.83
C LEU A 281 -33.51 -20.78 3.28
N ILE A 282 -34.12 -19.64 3.62
CA ILE A 282 -34.61 -19.37 4.98
C ILE A 282 -35.74 -20.33 5.37
N SER A 283 -36.70 -20.61 4.47
CA SER A 283 -37.81 -21.54 4.75
C SER A 283 -37.37 -22.98 5.02
N HIS A 284 -36.15 -23.35 4.58
CA HIS A 284 -35.54 -24.67 4.82
C HIS A 284 -34.47 -24.64 5.93
N GLY A 285 -34.44 -23.58 6.75
CA GLY A 285 -33.59 -23.50 7.94
C GLY A 285 -32.19 -22.96 7.73
N ALA A 286 -31.92 -22.24 6.62
CA ALA A 286 -30.66 -21.53 6.46
C ALA A 286 -30.46 -20.49 7.57
N ASN A 287 -29.27 -20.46 8.15
CA ASN A 287 -28.87 -19.45 9.10
C ASN A 287 -28.53 -18.15 8.37
N ILE A 288 -29.38 -17.14 8.56
CA ILE A 288 -29.23 -15.79 7.99
C ILE A 288 -27.93 -15.08 8.45
N ASP A 289 -27.39 -15.47 9.61
CA ASP A 289 -26.19 -14.86 10.20
C ASP A 289 -24.88 -15.55 9.76
N ASN A 290 -24.93 -16.50 8.83
CA ASN A 290 -23.71 -17.06 8.24
C ASN A 290 -22.92 -15.98 7.51
N THR A 291 -21.59 -16.05 7.60
CA THR A 291 -20.69 -15.05 7.05
C THR A 291 -20.14 -15.46 5.69
N ASN A 292 -19.83 -14.49 4.84
CA ASN A 292 -19.02 -14.70 3.64
C ASN A 292 -17.52 -14.83 3.97
N SER A 293 -16.68 -14.97 2.93
CA SER A 293 -15.23 -15.06 3.06
C SER A 293 -14.55 -13.81 3.64
N ARG A 294 -15.27 -12.67 3.71
CA ARG A 294 -14.84 -11.44 4.39
C ARG A 294 -15.35 -11.33 5.83
N GLY A 295 -16.10 -12.32 6.32
CA GLY A 295 -16.72 -12.28 7.64
C GLY A 295 -18.02 -11.45 7.71
N GLU A 296 -18.55 -11.01 6.56
CA GLU A 296 -19.77 -10.20 6.50
C GLU A 296 -21.01 -11.10 6.51
N ARG A 297 -22.01 -10.72 7.32
CA ARG A 297 -23.37 -11.28 7.33
C ARG A 297 -24.26 -10.54 6.33
N ALA A 298 -25.45 -11.10 6.09
CA ALA A 298 -26.51 -10.50 5.29
C ALA A 298 -26.76 -9.02 5.64
N LEU A 299 -26.93 -8.71 6.92
CA LEU A 299 -27.21 -7.35 7.38
C LEU A 299 -26.00 -6.40 7.25
N SER A 300 -24.78 -6.83 7.61
CA SER A 300 -23.58 -5.97 7.41
C SER A 300 -23.33 -5.69 5.94
N TYR A 301 -23.57 -6.66 5.06
CA TYR A 301 -23.43 -6.42 3.62
C TYR A 301 -24.40 -5.32 3.15
N ALA A 302 -25.65 -5.34 3.61
CA ALA A 302 -26.61 -4.28 3.30
C ALA A 302 -26.20 -2.92 3.89
N ILE A 303 -25.68 -2.87 5.12
CA ILE A 303 -25.18 -1.64 5.76
C ILE A 303 -23.99 -1.06 5.01
N GLU A 304 -22.99 -1.89 4.66
CA GLU A 304 -21.80 -1.45 3.93
C GLU A 304 -22.12 -0.87 2.56
N ASN A 305 -23.14 -1.42 1.88
CA ASN A 305 -23.64 -0.91 0.61
C ASN A 305 -24.71 0.19 0.77
N ASN A 306 -25.03 0.58 2.01
CA ASN A 306 -26.06 1.57 2.35
C ASN A 306 -27.44 1.26 1.71
N ASP A 307 -27.79 -0.02 1.56
CA ASP A 307 -29.04 -0.49 0.93
C ASP A 307 -30.10 -0.75 2.01
N ILE A 308 -30.95 0.26 2.26
CA ILE A 308 -31.98 0.26 3.32
C ILE A 308 -33.01 -0.85 3.12
N GLU A 309 -33.43 -1.08 1.87
CA GLU A 309 -34.45 -2.07 1.56
C GLU A 309 -33.91 -3.48 1.75
N LEU A 310 -32.65 -3.71 1.39
CA LEU A 310 -31.98 -4.98 1.64
C LEU A 310 -31.77 -5.22 3.15
N ALA A 311 -31.38 -4.18 3.89
CA ALA A 311 -31.22 -4.25 5.34
C ALA A 311 -32.56 -4.55 6.03
N ARG A 312 -33.64 -3.88 5.59
CA ARG A 312 -35.00 -4.10 6.10
C ARG A 312 -35.45 -5.52 5.86
N PHE A 313 -35.29 -5.99 4.63
CA PHE A 313 -35.61 -7.36 4.27
C PHE A 313 -34.81 -8.39 5.10
N ALA A 314 -33.51 -8.19 5.31
CA ALA A 314 -32.71 -9.07 6.16
C ALA A 314 -33.22 -9.09 7.61
N ILE A 315 -33.56 -7.93 8.18
CA ILE A 315 -34.11 -7.80 9.54
C ILE A 315 -35.47 -8.49 9.65
N ASP A 316 -36.37 -8.29 8.68
CA ASP A 316 -37.70 -8.91 8.65
C ASP A 316 -37.62 -10.45 8.60
N LYS A 317 -36.52 -10.98 8.05
CA LYS A 317 -36.21 -12.42 7.98
C LYS A 317 -35.43 -12.94 9.20
N GLY A 318 -35.22 -12.11 10.22
CA GLY A 318 -34.64 -12.51 11.49
C GLY A 318 -33.12 -12.32 11.61
N ALA A 319 -32.48 -11.51 10.76
CA ALA A 319 -31.07 -11.19 10.89
C ALA A 319 -30.79 -10.51 12.23
N LYS A 320 -29.72 -10.92 12.92
CA LYS A 320 -29.32 -10.26 14.17
C LYS A 320 -28.81 -8.86 13.86
N LYS A 321 -29.45 -7.88 14.48
CA LYS A 321 -28.99 -6.48 14.47
C LYS A 321 -27.70 -6.35 15.25
N GLU A 322 -27.64 -6.97 16.42
CA GLU A 322 -26.52 -6.86 17.36
C GLU A 322 -25.32 -7.71 16.96
N PHE A 323 -24.32 -7.09 16.34
CA PHE A 323 -23.05 -7.76 16.09
C PHE A 323 -21.87 -6.84 15.80
N ILE A 324 -20.69 -7.41 15.99
CA ILE A 324 -19.41 -6.78 15.71
C ILE A 324 -18.78 -7.53 14.53
N TYR A 325 -18.33 -6.79 13.52
CA TYR A 325 -17.69 -7.32 12.32
C TYR A 325 -16.52 -6.42 11.87
N GLY A 326 -15.85 -6.79 10.78
CA GLY A 326 -14.63 -6.14 10.31
C GLY A 326 -13.39 -6.96 10.60
N TYR A 327 -12.25 -6.54 10.05
CA TYR A 327 -10.97 -7.23 10.25
C TYR A 327 -10.65 -7.34 11.75
N ALA A 328 -9.90 -8.37 12.15
CA ALA A 328 -9.45 -8.58 13.54
C ALA A 328 -8.76 -7.36 14.19
N HIS A 329 -8.39 -6.37 13.37
CA HIS A 329 -7.71 -5.15 13.72
C HIS A 329 -8.60 -3.89 13.77
N SER A 330 -9.90 -3.97 13.43
CA SER A 330 -10.85 -2.85 13.51
C SER A 330 -12.31 -3.34 13.62
N PRO A 331 -12.71 -3.89 14.78
CA PRO A 331 -14.09 -4.35 14.99
C PRO A 331 -15.07 -3.17 15.07
N ILE A 332 -16.12 -3.17 14.27
CA ILE A 332 -17.20 -2.16 14.26
C ILE A 332 -18.56 -2.82 14.50
N THR A 333 -19.44 -2.15 15.26
CA THR A 333 -20.83 -2.57 15.43
C THR A 333 -21.68 -2.22 14.21
N SER A 334 -22.82 -2.88 14.04
CA SER A 334 -23.74 -2.55 12.94
C SER A 334 -24.27 -1.11 13.04
N LEU A 335 -24.46 -0.60 14.26
CA LEU A 335 -24.84 0.79 14.52
C LEU A 335 -23.73 1.77 14.17
N GLN A 336 -22.49 1.55 14.63
CA GLN A 336 -21.36 2.41 14.25
C GLN A 336 -21.18 2.44 12.73
N ALA A 337 -21.27 1.31 12.05
CA ALA A 337 -21.17 1.27 10.59
C ALA A 337 -22.32 2.03 9.90
N SER A 338 -23.54 1.92 10.44
CA SER A 338 -24.70 2.69 9.94
C SER A 338 -24.52 4.20 10.12
N VAL A 339 -23.92 4.63 11.24
CA VAL A 339 -23.58 6.04 11.50
C VAL A 339 -22.43 6.52 10.62
N ASP A 340 -21.42 5.67 10.37
CA ASP A 340 -20.31 5.94 9.45
C ASP A 340 -20.82 6.22 8.03
N LYS A 341 -21.82 5.46 7.55
CA LYS A 341 -22.49 5.76 6.28
C LYS A 341 -23.33 7.04 6.29
N ASN A 342 -23.44 7.70 7.45
CA ASN A 342 -24.14 8.96 7.67
C ASN A 342 -25.62 8.95 7.20
N ASN A 343 -26.28 7.78 7.29
CA ASN A 343 -27.65 7.59 6.84
C ASN A 343 -28.62 7.39 8.02
N ILE A 344 -29.39 8.42 8.32
CA ILE A 344 -30.32 8.42 9.45
C ILE A 344 -31.40 7.33 9.36
N GLU A 345 -31.85 6.97 8.16
CA GLU A 345 -32.86 5.92 7.99
C GLU A 345 -32.28 4.53 8.24
N MET A 346 -31.00 4.30 7.91
CA MET A 346 -30.30 3.06 8.28
C MET A 346 -30.18 2.98 9.79
N VAL A 347 -29.76 4.07 10.45
CA VAL A 347 -29.66 4.14 11.91
C VAL A 347 -31.02 3.89 12.58
N ARG A 348 -32.11 4.49 12.09
CA ARG A 348 -33.48 4.22 12.58
C ARG A 348 -33.86 2.75 12.42
N LEU A 349 -33.51 2.15 11.28
CA LEU A 349 -33.80 0.75 11.01
C LEU A 349 -33.06 -0.19 11.97
N ILE A 350 -31.77 0.05 12.23
CA ILE A 350 -31.00 -0.71 13.22
C ILE A 350 -31.55 -0.53 14.63
N LEU A 351 -31.93 0.70 15.02
CA LEU A 351 -32.52 0.99 16.32
C LEU A 351 -34.01 0.59 16.44
N SER A 352 -34.65 0.14 15.36
CA SER A 352 -36.06 -0.25 15.38
C SER A 352 -36.28 -1.43 16.34
N GLY A 353 -37.32 -1.36 17.18
CA GLY A 353 -37.58 -2.38 18.20
C GLY A 353 -36.74 -2.27 19.48
N CYS A 354 -35.74 -1.38 19.53
CA CYS A 354 -35.13 -0.97 20.80
C CYS A 354 -36.16 -0.20 21.63
N GLY A 355 -36.33 -0.56 22.91
CA GLY A 355 -37.14 0.24 23.83
C GLY A 355 -36.52 1.63 24.04
N LYS A 356 -37.30 2.70 23.84
CA LYS A 356 -36.93 4.05 24.28
C LYS A 356 -36.91 4.11 25.81
N PRO A 357 -36.03 4.90 26.44
CA PRO A 357 -36.07 5.08 27.89
C PRO A 357 -37.44 5.67 28.28
N SER A 358 -38.06 5.13 29.33
CA SER A 358 -39.26 5.71 29.92
C SER A 358 -38.94 7.11 30.46
N GLU A 359 -39.80 8.09 30.20
CA GLU A 359 -39.63 9.47 30.66
C GLU A 359 -39.24 9.52 32.16
N GLY A 360 -38.14 10.20 32.46
CA GLY A 360 -37.68 10.44 33.84
C GLY A 360 -36.61 9.49 34.40
N PHE A 361 -36.09 8.53 33.63
CA PHE A 361 -35.06 7.59 34.12
C PHE A 361 -33.78 7.63 33.25
N PHE A 362 -32.90 8.60 33.50
CA PHE A 362 -31.51 8.57 33.02
C PHE A 362 -30.71 7.54 33.85
N VAL A 363 -30.91 6.24 33.59
CA VAL A 363 -30.13 5.20 34.29
C VAL A 363 -29.23 4.45 33.33
N LYS A 364 -27.93 4.74 33.53
CA LYS A 364 -26.70 4.17 32.98
C LYS A 364 -26.54 2.64 32.93
N VAL A 365 -27.53 1.82 33.31
CA VAL A 365 -27.22 0.42 33.70
C VAL A 365 -28.29 -0.63 33.37
N PHE A 366 -29.07 -0.48 32.30
CA PHE A 366 -29.85 -1.62 31.80
C PHE A 366 -29.51 -1.93 30.35
N LYS A 367 -28.87 -3.08 30.13
CA LYS A 367 -28.88 -3.78 28.83
C LYS A 367 -30.32 -3.83 28.36
N ARG A 368 -30.65 -3.01 27.37
CA ARG A 368 -32.00 -2.97 26.81
C ARG A 368 -32.25 -4.28 26.09
N ARG A 369 -33.47 -4.81 26.19
CA ARG A 369 -33.82 -5.99 25.38
C ARG A 369 -33.76 -5.59 23.91
N ASN A 370 -33.03 -6.36 23.12
CA ASN A 370 -32.92 -6.21 21.66
C ASN A 370 -32.36 -4.85 21.20
N CYS A 371 -31.35 -4.31 21.90
CA CYS A 371 -30.63 -3.13 21.44
C CYS A 371 -29.11 -3.31 21.52
N GLU A 372 -28.41 -2.81 20.49
CA GLU A 372 -26.95 -2.71 20.50
C GLU A 372 -26.45 -1.80 21.63
N ASP A 373 -25.20 -2.03 22.03
CA ASP A 373 -24.48 -1.14 22.92
C ASP A 373 -24.24 0.20 22.21
N LEU A 374 -25.06 1.20 22.57
CA LEU A 374 -25.04 2.54 22.00
C LEU A 374 -23.75 3.31 22.32
N ASP A 375 -23.01 2.84 23.32
CA ASP A 375 -21.82 3.46 23.86
C ASP A 375 -20.56 2.61 23.57
N TYR A 376 -20.69 1.60 22.70
CA TYR A 376 -19.57 0.76 22.32
C TYR A 376 -18.44 1.60 21.73
N ASN A 377 -17.27 1.52 22.35
CA ASN A 377 -16.06 2.22 21.95
C ASN A 377 -14.91 1.21 21.79
N ASN A 378 -14.23 1.21 20.64
CA ASN A 378 -13.10 0.33 20.38
C ASN A 378 -11.76 1.08 20.53
N TYR A 379 -10.69 0.34 20.85
CA TYR A 379 -9.37 0.89 21.19
C TYR A 379 -8.63 1.58 20.01
N ARG A 380 -9.24 1.68 18.82
CA ARG A 380 -8.53 2.10 17.59
C ARG A 380 -9.19 3.26 16.84
N GLY A 381 -10.02 4.05 17.53
CA GLY A 381 -10.32 5.39 17.07
C GLY A 381 -11.53 5.57 16.17
N ILE A 382 -12.41 4.57 16.09
CA ILE A 382 -13.75 4.77 15.50
C ILE A 382 -14.63 5.59 16.45
N GLY A 383 -14.42 5.46 17.77
CA GLY A 383 -15.24 6.14 18.79
C GLY A 383 -16.63 5.52 18.93
N THR A 384 -17.47 6.08 19.79
CA THR A 384 -18.87 5.64 19.93
C THR A 384 -19.70 6.04 18.70
N PRO A 385 -20.89 5.43 18.48
CA PRO A 385 -21.88 5.95 17.54
C PRO A 385 -22.11 7.46 17.67
N LEU A 386 -22.11 7.99 18.90
CA LEU A 386 -22.36 9.40 19.15
C LEU A 386 -21.17 10.29 18.76
N THR A 387 -19.92 9.87 19.03
CA THR A 387 -18.72 10.61 18.57
C THR A 387 -18.61 10.59 17.04
N LEU A 388 -18.95 9.47 16.38
CA LEU A 388 -18.99 9.39 14.91
C LEU A 388 -20.02 10.36 14.33
N ALA A 389 -21.23 10.38 14.89
CA ALA A 389 -22.29 11.27 14.43
C ALA A 389 -21.91 12.76 14.61
N ALA A 390 -21.24 13.08 15.72
CA ALA A 390 -20.71 14.42 15.98
C ALA A 390 -19.59 14.82 14.98
N ASN A 391 -18.65 13.91 14.69
CA ASN A 391 -17.62 14.12 13.68
C ASN A 391 -18.19 14.32 12.27
N ASN A 392 -19.31 13.65 11.96
CA ASN A 392 -20.01 13.75 10.68
C ASN A 392 -20.92 14.99 10.57
N LYS A 393 -20.97 15.84 11.61
CA LYS A 393 -21.85 17.03 11.69
C LYS A 393 -23.34 16.69 11.44
N ASN A 394 -23.77 15.50 11.89
CA ASN A 394 -25.15 15.05 11.67
C ASN A 394 -25.96 15.16 12.96
N THR A 395 -26.47 16.37 13.23
CA THR A 395 -27.33 16.66 14.39
C THR A 395 -28.56 15.76 14.45
N GLY A 396 -29.09 15.32 13.30
CA GLY A 396 -30.25 14.42 13.23
C GLY A 396 -29.94 13.03 13.80
N ILE A 397 -28.79 12.45 13.43
CA ILE A 397 -28.34 11.18 14.00
C ILE A 397 -27.98 11.34 15.47
N VAL A 398 -27.33 12.45 15.86
CA VAL A 398 -27.04 12.75 17.27
C VAL A 398 -28.31 12.79 18.11
N ARG A 399 -29.33 13.55 17.69
CA ARG A 399 -30.65 13.59 18.37
C ARG A 399 -31.26 12.20 18.48
N LEU A 400 -31.23 11.43 17.39
CA LEU A 400 -31.78 10.08 17.37
C LEU A 400 -31.06 9.17 18.39
N LEU A 401 -29.73 9.16 18.43
CA LEU A 401 -28.97 8.36 19.39
C LEU A 401 -29.26 8.77 20.84
N LEU A 402 -29.38 10.07 21.11
CA LEU A 402 -29.72 10.61 22.43
C LEU A 402 -31.17 10.31 22.85
N GLU A 403 -32.14 10.33 21.92
CA GLU A 403 -33.52 9.87 22.17
C GLU A 403 -33.55 8.38 22.57
N TYR A 404 -32.66 7.59 21.97
CA TYR A 404 -32.43 6.22 22.37
C TYR A 404 -31.44 6.12 23.54
N GLY A 405 -31.08 7.22 24.21
CA GLY A 405 -30.33 7.25 25.47
C GLY A 405 -28.88 6.77 25.40
N ALA A 406 -28.17 7.07 24.30
CA ALA A 406 -26.70 7.05 24.29
C ALA A 406 -26.13 8.04 25.32
N ASP A 407 -25.03 7.69 26.00
CA ASP A 407 -24.42 8.57 27.00
C ASP A 407 -23.56 9.64 26.30
N PRO A 408 -23.90 10.93 26.42
CA PRO A 408 -23.16 12.01 25.78
C PRO A 408 -21.77 12.28 26.40
N ASN A 409 -21.37 11.50 27.40
CA ASN A 409 -20.12 11.67 28.15
C ASN A 409 -19.09 10.55 27.94
N VAL A 410 -19.35 9.62 27.02
CA VAL A 410 -18.39 8.57 26.69
C VAL A 410 -17.32 9.17 25.79
N LYS A 411 -16.10 9.25 26.34
CA LYS A 411 -14.93 9.78 25.64
C LYS A 411 -14.46 8.79 24.56
N ASP A 412 -13.96 9.32 23.44
CA ASP A 412 -13.27 8.49 22.45
C ASP A 412 -11.94 7.95 23.02
N ASN A 413 -11.38 6.92 22.38
CA ASN A 413 -10.13 6.30 22.84
C ASN A 413 -8.87 6.94 22.21
N ASN A 414 -9.01 7.90 21.30
CA ASN A 414 -7.87 8.52 20.61
C ASN A 414 -7.33 9.67 21.42
N ASP A 415 -8.14 10.71 21.56
CA ASP A 415 -7.78 11.97 22.19
C ASP A 415 -8.47 12.12 23.56
N ASN A 416 -9.24 11.11 23.96
CA ASN A 416 -10.07 11.13 25.16
C ASN A 416 -11.11 12.26 25.10
N TRP A 417 -11.62 12.53 23.89
CA TRP A 417 -12.55 13.63 23.61
C TRP A 417 -13.99 13.22 23.82
N LEU A 418 -14.78 14.13 24.40
CA LEU A 418 -16.23 13.98 24.49
C LEU A 418 -16.85 14.25 23.11
N PRO A 419 -18.00 13.62 22.76
CA PRO A 419 -18.74 13.94 21.53
C PRO A 419 -18.95 15.44 21.31
N ALA A 420 -19.15 16.20 22.39
CA ALA A 420 -19.26 17.66 22.31
C ALA A 420 -17.97 18.30 21.78
N ILE A 421 -16.78 17.92 22.27
CA ILE A 421 -15.49 18.43 21.78
C ILE A 421 -15.29 18.08 20.31
N ASN A 422 -15.64 16.87 19.88
CA ASN A 422 -15.63 16.49 18.46
C ASN A 422 -16.48 17.46 17.63
N SER A 423 -17.70 17.81 18.06
CA SER A 423 -18.54 18.79 17.34
C SER A 423 -17.94 20.20 17.31
N ILE A 424 -17.23 20.61 18.36
CA ILE A 424 -16.48 21.89 18.38
C ILE A 424 -15.38 21.88 17.33
N SER A 425 -14.61 20.80 17.22
CA SER A 425 -13.54 20.67 16.21
C SER A 425 -14.05 20.78 14.76
N LYS A 426 -15.34 20.52 14.54
CA LYS A 426 -16.02 20.64 13.25
C LYS A 426 -16.76 21.97 13.06
N GLY A 427 -16.69 22.87 14.05
CA GLY A 427 -17.42 24.12 14.13
C GLY A 427 -18.94 23.95 14.03
N ASP A 428 -19.47 22.87 14.60
CA ASP A 428 -20.89 22.53 14.55
C ASP A 428 -21.60 22.94 15.84
N PHE A 429 -22.07 24.20 15.88
CA PHE A 429 -22.78 24.75 17.03
C PHE A 429 -24.08 24.00 17.34
N ASP A 430 -24.83 23.57 16.31
CA ASP A 430 -26.13 22.92 16.52
C ASP A 430 -25.96 21.56 17.19
N THR A 431 -25.01 20.76 16.71
CA THR A 431 -24.67 19.48 17.35
C THR A 431 -24.08 19.67 18.74
N PHE A 432 -23.18 20.62 18.92
CA PHE A 432 -22.63 20.98 20.24
C PHE A 432 -23.74 21.32 21.23
N LYS A 433 -24.68 22.19 20.82
CA LYS A 433 -25.79 22.63 21.66
C LYS A 433 -26.69 21.47 22.07
N VAL A 434 -27.02 20.58 21.13
CA VAL A 434 -27.82 19.36 21.41
C VAL A 434 -27.14 18.46 22.44
N LEU A 435 -25.84 18.26 22.34
CA LEU A 435 -25.08 17.44 23.28
C LEU A 435 -25.05 18.08 24.69
N MET A 436 -24.82 19.39 24.76
CA MET A 436 -24.89 20.14 26.02
C MET A 436 -26.28 20.06 26.67
N ASP A 437 -27.35 20.24 25.88
CA ASP A 437 -28.74 20.14 26.36
C ASP A 437 -29.10 18.71 26.80
N ALA A 438 -28.41 17.69 26.28
CA ALA A 438 -28.56 16.30 26.68
C ALA A 438 -27.74 15.91 27.93
N GLY A 439 -27.06 16.87 28.56
CA GLY A 439 -26.34 16.65 29.82
C GLY A 439 -24.86 16.28 29.66
N THR A 440 -24.20 16.73 28.59
CA THR A 440 -22.73 16.71 28.55
C THR A 440 -22.17 17.55 29.71
N TYR A 441 -21.30 16.95 30.53
CA TYR A 441 -20.53 17.66 31.54
C TYR A 441 -19.10 17.92 31.04
N LEU A 442 -18.75 19.19 30.87
CA LEU A 442 -17.37 19.60 30.67
C LEU A 442 -16.74 19.77 32.05
N ASP A 443 -15.75 18.94 32.40
CA ASP A 443 -15.03 19.14 33.65
C ASP A 443 -14.21 20.45 33.62
N ASN A 444 -14.09 21.09 34.78
CA ASN A 444 -13.60 22.46 34.91
C ASN A 444 -12.11 22.62 34.56
N ILE A 445 -11.34 21.53 34.51
CA ILE A 445 -9.87 21.59 34.38
C ILE A 445 -9.41 21.14 33.00
N THR A 446 -9.97 20.06 32.45
CA THR A 446 -9.51 19.49 31.17
C THR A 446 -10.54 19.62 30.06
N GLY A 447 -11.83 19.53 30.38
CA GLY A 447 -12.93 19.57 29.43
C GLY A 447 -13.24 20.97 28.92
N VAL A 448 -13.39 21.95 29.82
CA VAL A 448 -13.68 23.36 29.45
C VAL A 448 -12.50 23.97 28.71
N ASP A 449 -11.27 23.77 29.19
CA ASP A 449 -10.06 24.26 28.54
C ASP A 449 -9.92 23.70 27.12
N SER A 450 -10.07 22.38 26.97
CA SER A 450 -10.04 21.74 25.65
C SER A 450 -11.16 22.27 24.75
N ALA A 451 -12.37 22.52 25.27
CA ALA A 451 -13.48 23.08 24.51
C ALA A 451 -13.19 24.48 23.98
N ILE A 452 -12.72 25.39 24.83
CA ILE A 452 -12.42 26.78 24.46
C ILE A 452 -11.27 26.82 23.46
N ARG A 453 -10.17 26.12 23.74
CA ARG A 453 -9.02 26.07 22.83
C ARG A 453 -9.39 25.50 21.46
N THR A 454 -10.22 24.45 21.44
CA THR A 454 -10.73 23.87 20.19
C THR A 454 -11.69 24.83 19.47
N ALA A 455 -12.50 25.59 20.19
CA ALA A 455 -13.39 26.60 19.61
C ALA A 455 -12.58 27.74 18.95
N ILE A 456 -11.48 28.17 19.58
CA ILE A 456 -10.55 29.17 19.02
C ILE A 456 -9.92 28.65 17.72
N TYR A 457 -9.30 27.46 17.75
CA TYR A 457 -8.62 26.91 16.56
C TYR A 457 -9.57 26.51 15.42
N SER A 458 -10.83 26.17 15.74
CA SER A 458 -11.86 25.92 14.73
C SER A 458 -12.56 27.18 14.24
N ASN A 459 -12.18 28.37 14.75
CA ASN A 459 -12.82 29.65 14.47
C ASN A 459 -14.34 29.67 14.75
N SER A 460 -14.75 28.96 15.79
CA SER A 460 -16.17 28.74 16.12
C SER A 460 -16.71 29.81 17.07
N GLY A 461 -16.99 31.00 16.53
CA GLY A 461 -17.39 32.16 17.34
C GLY A 461 -18.59 31.91 18.27
N LYS A 462 -19.68 31.32 17.74
CA LYS A 462 -20.89 30.98 18.52
C LYS A 462 -20.63 30.01 19.67
N ILE A 463 -19.71 29.05 19.47
CA ILE A 463 -19.35 28.08 20.51
C ILE A 463 -18.54 28.80 21.59
N LEU A 464 -17.57 29.64 21.19
CA LEU A 464 -16.77 30.41 22.14
C LEU A 464 -17.66 31.34 22.98
N GLU A 465 -18.56 32.09 22.35
CA GLU A 465 -19.56 32.94 23.02
C GLU A 465 -20.35 32.14 24.07
N PHE A 466 -20.93 31.00 23.67
CA PHE A 466 -21.69 30.13 24.59
C PHE A 466 -20.84 29.62 25.77
N LEU A 467 -19.57 29.28 25.53
CA LEU A 467 -18.67 28.80 26.59
C LEU A 467 -18.30 29.93 27.57
N LEU A 468 -18.03 31.14 27.06
CA LEU A 468 -17.71 32.31 27.88
C LEU A 468 -18.88 32.73 28.76
N GLU A 469 -20.11 32.71 28.25
CA GLU A 469 -21.34 32.98 29.00
C GLU A 469 -21.55 32.04 30.20
N LYS A 470 -20.95 30.85 30.20
CA LYS A 470 -21.07 29.88 31.30
C LYS A 470 -20.16 30.20 32.50
N GLY A 471 -19.40 31.30 32.45
CA GLY A 471 -18.63 31.79 33.58
C GLY A 471 -17.25 31.15 33.68
N VAL A 472 -16.45 31.30 32.62
CA VAL A 472 -15.02 30.92 32.62
C VAL A 472 -14.27 31.81 33.61
N GLU A 473 -13.34 31.22 34.38
CA GLU A 473 -12.55 32.00 35.34
C GLU A 473 -11.72 33.08 34.63
N HIS A 474 -11.80 34.32 35.12
CA HIS A 474 -11.07 35.44 34.52
C HIS A 474 -9.56 35.21 34.43
N SER A 475 -8.97 34.44 35.35
CA SER A 475 -7.52 34.18 35.40
C SER A 475 -6.98 33.40 34.20
N VAL A 476 -7.81 32.63 33.50
CA VAL A 476 -7.38 31.84 32.33
C VAL A 476 -7.70 32.52 30.99
N LEU A 477 -8.51 33.59 30.99
CA LEU A 477 -8.89 34.31 29.77
C LEU A 477 -7.68 34.87 29.00
N ASN A 478 -6.64 35.28 29.71
CA ASN A 478 -5.40 35.78 29.11
C ASN A 478 -4.65 34.67 28.35
N GLU A 479 -4.69 33.44 28.85
CA GLU A 479 -4.11 32.30 28.13
C GLU A 479 -4.90 32.00 26.85
N TYR A 480 -6.23 32.08 26.91
CA TYR A 480 -7.09 31.96 25.72
C TYR A 480 -6.87 33.08 24.71
N LEU A 481 -6.67 34.32 25.17
CA LEU A 481 -6.30 35.44 24.32
C LEU A 481 -4.99 35.14 23.58
N ASN A 482 -3.96 34.64 24.26
CA ASN A 482 -2.71 34.21 23.61
C ASN A 482 -2.93 33.15 22.51
N TYR A 483 -3.81 32.17 22.73
CA TYR A 483 -4.14 31.17 21.70
C TYR A 483 -4.86 31.79 20.49
N ALA A 484 -5.57 32.91 20.67
CA ALA A 484 -6.29 33.61 19.61
C ALA A 484 -5.43 34.58 18.79
N LEU A 485 -4.20 34.89 19.24
CA LEU A 485 -3.28 35.85 18.57
C LEU A 485 -2.34 35.21 17.55
N VAL A 486 -2.76 34.10 16.94
CA VAL A 486 -1.99 33.40 15.89
C VAL A 486 -2.62 33.62 14.50
N ASP A 487 -1.81 33.48 13.45
CA ASP A 487 -2.18 33.81 12.07
C ASP A 487 -3.44 33.12 11.51
N ASP A 488 -3.84 31.95 11.99
CA ASP A 488 -5.02 31.24 11.47
C ASP A 488 -6.33 31.54 12.20
N VAL A 489 -6.28 32.33 13.29
CA VAL A 489 -7.46 32.65 14.11
C VAL A 489 -8.13 33.95 13.67
N ASP A 490 -9.45 33.96 13.66
CA ASP A 490 -10.29 35.13 13.33
C ASP A 490 -10.21 36.18 14.44
N VAL A 491 -9.96 37.44 14.05
CA VAL A 491 -9.83 38.59 14.94
C VAL A 491 -11.10 38.85 15.76
N SER A 492 -12.27 38.42 15.28
CA SER A 492 -13.51 38.48 16.06
C SER A 492 -13.43 37.69 17.38
N LEU A 493 -12.67 36.58 17.43
CA LEU A 493 -12.47 35.80 18.66
C LEU A 493 -11.62 36.55 19.68
N VAL A 494 -10.65 37.34 19.21
CA VAL A 494 -9.85 38.25 20.06
C VAL A 494 -10.77 39.27 20.73
N LYS A 495 -11.68 39.89 19.97
CA LYS A 495 -12.67 40.84 20.52
C LYS A 495 -13.56 40.19 21.58
N MET A 496 -14.11 39.01 21.30
CA MET A 496 -14.97 38.30 22.27
C MET A 496 -14.24 37.96 23.57
N LEU A 497 -12.97 37.58 23.51
CA LEU A 497 -12.17 37.29 24.71
C LEU A 497 -11.90 38.55 25.53
N LEU A 498 -11.62 39.67 24.87
CA LEU A 498 -11.47 40.99 25.53
C LEU A 498 -12.79 41.46 26.15
N ASP A 499 -13.91 41.32 25.43
CA ASP A 499 -15.26 41.65 25.94
C ASP A 499 -15.64 40.78 27.16
N ALA A 500 -15.16 39.53 27.21
CA ALA A 500 -15.31 38.64 28.36
C ALA A 500 -14.38 38.99 29.55
N GLY A 501 -13.48 39.96 29.37
CA GLY A 501 -12.58 40.47 30.42
C GLY A 501 -11.16 39.91 30.37
N ALA A 502 -10.69 39.40 29.23
CA ALA A 502 -9.25 39.21 29.02
C ALA A 502 -8.55 40.57 29.04
N ASP A 503 -7.39 40.64 29.68
CA ASP A 503 -6.63 41.87 29.85
C ASP A 503 -5.60 42.03 28.72
N ALA A 504 -5.84 42.99 27.82
CA ALA A 504 -4.92 43.32 26.73
C ALA A 504 -3.53 43.76 27.20
N ALA A 505 -3.42 44.30 28.42
CA ALA A 505 -2.18 44.79 29.02
C ALA A 505 -1.47 43.72 29.87
N TRP A 506 -2.01 42.51 29.95
CA TRP A 506 -1.42 41.45 30.77
C TRP A 506 -0.02 41.07 30.31
N ILE A 507 0.82 40.77 31.29
CA ILE A 507 2.20 40.31 31.12
C ILE A 507 2.37 38.90 31.70
N ASN A 508 3.07 38.05 30.97
CA ASN A 508 3.33 36.68 31.39
C ASN A 508 4.44 36.62 32.47
N ARG A 509 4.72 35.40 32.98
CA ARG A 509 5.77 35.16 33.98
C ARG A 509 7.20 35.52 33.51
N TYR A 510 7.40 35.67 32.20
CA TYR A 510 8.67 36.07 31.60
C TYR A 510 8.81 37.59 31.50
N GLY A 511 7.72 38.34 31.71
CA GLY A 511 7.67 39.80 31.61
C GLY A 511 7.16 40.31 30.26
N ASP A 512 6.64 39.43 29.41
CA ASP A 512 6.24 39.79 28.05
C ASP A 512 4.72 39.96 27.96
N SER A 513 4.26 40.99 27.26
CA SER A 513 2.84 41.16 26.95
C SER A 513 2.35 40.11 25.95
N HIS A 514 1.03 39.96 25.84
CA HIS A 514 0.39 39.15 24.80
C HIS A 514 0.94 39.43 23.39
N ALA A 515 0.99 40.72 23.04
CA ALA A 515 1.46 41.15 21.73
C ALA A 515 2.95 40.89 21.54
N LEU A 516 3.78 41.04 22.58
CA LEU A 516 5.23 40.83 22.49
C LEU A 516 5.57 39.35 22.30
N ASP A 517 4.89 38.44 23.01
CA ASP A 517 5.04 36.98 22.85
C ASP A 517 4.64 36.51 21.43
N ARG A 518 3.73 37.24 20.77
CA ARG A 518 3.12 36.83 19.49
C ARG A 518 3.49 37.72 18.31
N ILE A 519 4.35 38.72 18.49
CA ILE A 519 4.64 39.76 17.49
C ILE A 519 5.09 39.20 16.13
N LYS A 520 5.79 38.05 16.14
CA LYS A 520 6.24 37.37 14.92
C LYS A 520 5.09 36.99 13.97
N GLY A 521 3.94 36.57 14.52
CA GLY A 521 2.82 35.99 13.77
C GLY A 521 1.46 36.52 14.24
N ILE A 522 1.42 37.72 14.80
CA ILE A 522 0.17 38.40 15.13
C ILE A 522 -0.35 39.11 13.87
N LYS A 523 -1.67 39.05 13.66
CA LYS A 523 -2.34 39.84 12.63
C LYS A 523 -2.34 41.31 12.99
N VAL A 524 -2.14 42.17 11.99
CA VAL A 524 -2.25 43.63 12.14
C VAL A 524 -3.57 44.03 12.79
N ASP A 525 -4.68 43.46 12.34
CA ASP A 525 -6.01 43.78 12.89
C ASP A 525 -6.19 43.29 14.34
N ALA A 526 -5.56 42.16 14.71
CA ALA A 526 -5.56 41.69 16.10
C ALA A 526 -4.74 42.63 17.00
N LEU A 527 -3.59 43.10 16.52
CA LEU A 527 -2.79 44.10 17.24
C LEU A 527 -3.57 45.40 17.44
N LYS A 528 -4.23 45.91 16.38
CA LYS A 528 -5.09 47.10 16.47
C LYS A 528 -6.16 46.94 17.56
N VAL A 529 -6.85 45.79 17.57
CA VAL A 529 -7.85 45.47 18.59
C VAL A 529 -7.26 45.46 20.01
N LEU A 530 -6.05 44.91 20.20
CA LEU A 530 -5.39 44.94 21.50
C LEU A 530 -5.04 46.38 21.93
N VAL A 531 -4.53 47.21 21.00
CA VAL A 531 -4.21 48.61 21.27
C VAL A 531 -5.46 49.40 21.65
N ASP A 532 -6.54 49.24 20.89
CA ASP A 532 -7.84 49.84 21.19
C ASP A 532 -8.39 49.39 22.56
N ALA A 533 -8.04 48.17 22.99
CA ALA A 533 -8.40 47.60 24.30
C ALA A 533 -7.40 47.95 25.43
N GLY A 534 -6.41 48.81 25.18
CA GLY A 534 -5.51 49.35 26.21
C GLY A 534 -4.14 48.69 26.31
N LEU A 535 -3.70 47.92 25.30
CA LEU A 535 -2.30 47.49 25.19
C LEU A 535 -1.38 48.72 25.09
N ASP A 536 -0.38 48.80 25.96
CA ASP A 536 0.70 49.77 25.83
C ASP A 536 1.65 49.37 24.69
N VAL A 537 1.65 50.16 23.61
CA VAL A 537 2.52 49.93 22.45
C VAL A 537 4.02 50.06 22.77
N ASN A 538 4.35 50.71 23.89
CA ASN A 538 5.71 50.92 24.37
C ASN A 538 6.12 49.93 25.48
N VAL A 539 5.36 48.85 25.67
CA VAL A 539 5.69 47.79 26.61
C VAL A 539 7.10 47.26 26.37
N ARG A 540 7.83 47.03 27.47
CA ARG A 540 9.18 46.48 27.46
C ARG A 540 9.21 45.10 28.09
N GLY A 541 9.69 44.12 27.33
CA GLY A 541 10.03 42.80 27.83
C GLY A 541 11.18 42.85 28.82
N LYS A 542 11.51 41.71 29.43
CA LYS A 542 12.51 41.64 30.51
C LYS A 542 13.93 42.01 30.05
N LYS A 543 14.28 41.79 28.78
CA LYS A 543 15.58 42.22 28.23
C LYS A 543 15.47 43.57 27.51
N GLY A 544 14.34 44.25 27.67
CA GLY A 544 14.05 45.53 27.05
C GLY A 544 13.53 45.41 25.63
N GLU A 545 13.07 44.25 25.17
CA GLU A 545 12.41 44.08 23.87
C GLU A 545 11.18 44.99 23.77
N THR A 546 10.98 45.68 22.65
CA THR A 546 9.78 46.49 22.38
C THR A 546 9.01 45.88 21.21
N LEU A 547 7.72 46.19 21.08
CA LEU A 547 6.93 45.73 19.92
C LEU A 547 7.53 46.23 18.59
N LEU A 548 7.99 47.49 18.56
CA LEU A 548 8.60 48.09 17.36
C LEU A 548 9.94 47.41 17.01
N GLY A 549 10.80 47.18 18.00
CA GLY A 549 12.09 46.52 17.79
C GLY A 549 11.93 45.07 17.32
N GLU A 550 11.01 44.32 17.92
CA GLU A 550 10.73 42.95 17.49
C GLU A 550 10.06 42.89 16.11
N ALA A 551 9.12 43.78 15.79
CA ALA A 551 8.52 43.85 14.46
C ALA A 551 9.60 44.07 13.38
N ILE A 552 10.60 44.91 13.67
CA ILE A 552 11.76 45.13 12.79
C ILE A 552 12.64 43.88 12.69
N TYR A 553 12.93 43.22 13.82
CA TYR A 553 13.73 41.99 13.86
C TYR A 553 13.10 40.86 13.03
N TRP A 554 11.77 40.76 13.05
CA TRP A 554 11.01 39.75 12.30
C TRP A 554 10.59 40.19 10.90
N ASP A 555 11.06 41.35 10.41
CA ASP A 555 10.77 41.88 9.07
C ASP A 555 9.27 42.12 8.80
N ARG A 556 8.55 42.58 9.82
CA ARG A 556 7.09 42.83 9.77
C ARG A 556 6.80 44.29 9.46
N ALA A 557 7.05 44.72 8.22
CA ALA A 557 6.78 46.09 7.76
C ALA A 557 5.31 46.53 8.01
N ASP A 558 4.38 45.60 7.83
CA ASP A 558 2.95 45.78 8.11
C ASP A 558 2.64 46.15 9.57
N LEU A 559 3.38 45.57 10.53
CA LEU A 559 3.27 45.92 11.94
C LEU A 559 4.06 47.19 12.30
N VAL A 560 5.19 47.44 11.64
CA VAL A 560 6.00 48.65 11.87
C VAL A 560 5.18 49.91 11.61
N ASP A 561 4.49 49.99 10.47
CA ASP A 561 3.64 51.13 10.12
C ASP A 561 2.59 51.40 11.20
N VAL A 562 1.86 50.35 11.59
CA VAL A 562 0.79 50.46 12.57
C VAL A 562 1.31 50.81 13.96
N LEU A 563 2.43 50.22 14.38
CA LEU A 563 3.06 50.57 15.66
C LEU A 563 3.49 52.03 15.69
N LEU A 564 4.06 52.55 14.59
CA LEU A 564 4.43 53.97 14.47
C LEU A 564 3.21 54.89 14.47
N GLU A 565 2.12 54.49 13.79
CA GLU A 565 0.83 55.21 13.81
C GLU A 565 0.28 55.36 15.23
N TYR A 566 0.41 54.32 16.06
CA TYR A 566 0.01 54.35 17.48
C TYR A 566 1.07 54.95 18.43
N GLY A 567 2.16 55.50 17.89
CA GLY A 567 3.17 56.20 18.69
C GLY A 567 4.12 55.28 19.45
N ALA A 568 4.45 54.11 18.89
CA ALA A 568 5.52 53.26 19.40
C ALA A 568 6.88 53.96 19.26
N LEU A 569 7.69 53.87 20.32
CA LEU A 569 8.99 54.50 20.46
C LEU A 569 10.03 53.46 20.88
N ASP A 570 11.15 53.44 20.17
CA ASP A 570 12.33 52.68 20.54
C ASP A 570 13.58 53.49 20.20
N GLU A 571 14.30 53.95 21.21
CA GLU A 571 15.53 54.74 21.06
C GLU A 571 16.65 54.02 20.29
N ARG A 572 16.54 52.70 20.09
CA ARG A 572 17.50 51.87 19.35
C ARG A 572 17.15 51.80 17.86
N VAL A 573 15.91 52.09 17.51
CA VAL A 573 15.40 52.03 16.13
C VAL A 573 15.67 53.36 15.43
N THR A 574 16.28 53.28 14.25
CA THR A 574 16.58 54.47 13.41
C THR A 574 15.72 54.47 12.15
N PRO A 575 15.56 55.63 11.46
CA PRO A 575 14.88 55.68 10.16
C PRO A 575 15.46 54.70 9.13
N LEU A 576 16.73 54.33 9.27
CA LEU A 576 17.41 53.39 8.38
C LEU A 576 16.96 51.94 8.62
N HIS A 577 16.66 51.56 9.87
CA HIS A 577 16.04 50.26 10.16
C HIS A 577 14.67 50.15 9.48
N ILE A 578 13.85 51.20 9.63
CA ILE A 578 12.51 51.26 9.03
C ILE A 578 12.60 51.18 7.51
N ALA A 579 13.51 51.94 6.88
CA ALA A 579 13.70 51.89 5.43
C ALA A 579 14.13 50.50 4.93
N VAL A 580 15.00 49.80 5.67
CA VAL A 580 15.44 48.44 5.32
C VAL A 580 14.30 47.43 5.42
N VAL A 581 13.50 47.47 6.49
CA VAL A 581 12.37 46.54 6.66
C VAL A 581 11.28 46.75 5.59
N HIS A 582 11.12 47.97 5.10
CA HIS A 582 10.22 48.26 3.98
C HIS A 582 10.80 47.94 2.60
N ASP A 583 12.06 47.48 2.53
CA ASP A 583 12.85 47.36 1.29
C ASP A 583 12.81 48.64 0.43
N ASP A 584 12.74 49.81 1.09
CA ASP A 584 12.66 51.12 0.44
C ASP A 584 14.06 51.63 0.10
N LEU A 585 14.59 51.11 -1.02
CA LEU A 585 15.94 51.41 -1.48
C LEU A 585 16.19 52.91 -1.71
N ASP A 586 15.18 53.66 -2.13
CA ASP A 586 15.31 55.10 -2.36
C ASP A 586 15.45 55.87 -1.04
N LYS A 587 14.70 55.48 0.00
CA LYS A 587 14.90 56.01 1.35
C LYS A 587 16.24 55.58 1.93
N VAL A 588 16.64 54.31 1.76
CA VAL A 588 17.98 53.85 2.18
C VAL A 588 19.05 54.72 1.52
N ARG A 589 18.97 54.96 0.21
CA ARG A 589 19.89 55.83 -0.53
C ARG A 589 19.91 57.25 0.00
N SER A 590 18.73 57.83 0.21
CA SER A 590 18.60 59.22 0.66
C SER A 590 19.16 59.41 2.07
N LEU A 591 18.91 58.46 2.97
CA LEU A 591 19.41 58.48 4.35
C LEU A 591 20.92 58.27 4.43
N LEU A 592 21.48 57.39 3.60
CA LEU A 592 22.93 57.17 3.51
C LEU A 592 23.70 58.39 2.96
N ASN A 593 23.09 59.13 2.03
CA ASN A 593 23.69 60.34 1.44
C ASN A 593 23.51 61.60 2.28
N ALA A 594 22.71 61.57 3.35
CA ALA A 594 22.56 62.70 4.24
C ALA A 594 23.86 62.91 5.04
N ASP A 595 24.52 64.06 4.82
CA ASP A 595 25.84 64.51 5.35
C ASP A 595 25.98 64.47 6.90
N ASN A 596 24.90 64.13 7.61
CA ASN A 596 24.81 64.07 9.06
C ASN A 596 24.77 62.65 9.64
N THR A 597 24.74 61.58 8.83
CA THR A 597 24.97 60.23 9.37
C THR A 597 26.45 60.13 9.69
N LYS A 598 26.81 60.38 10.96
CA LYS A 598 28.17 60.06 11.40
C LYS A 598 28.37 58.59 11.06
N LYS A 599 29.55 58.19 10.58
CA LYS A 599 29.88 56.76 10.39
C LYS A 599 29.59 55.91 11.65
N SER A 600 29.49 56.53 12.83
CA SER A 600 29.03 55.91 14.08
C SER A 600 27.53 55.59 14.15
N ASP A 601 26.66 56.17 13.31
CA ASP A 601 25.22 55.90 13.28
C ASP A 601 24.88 54.74 12.32
N LEU A 602 25.78 54.44 11.38
CA LEU A 602 25.85 53.14 10.67
C LEU A 602 26.28 52.01 11.62
N VAL A 603 26.93 52.38 12.73
CA VAL A 603 27.62 51.51 13.69
C VAL A 603 27.24 51.92 15.11
N ILE A 604 25.96 51.94 15.46
CA ILE A 604 25.65 51.69 16.86
C ILE A 604 25.71 50.19 17.00
N GLY A 605 26.87 49.69 17.44
CA GLY A 605 27.04 48.29 17.82
C GLY A 605 25.88 47.92 18.73
N SER A 606 25.18 46.84 18.39
CA SER A 606 24.06 46.23 19.11
C SER A 606 23.67 46.99 20.38
N VAL A 607 22.92 48.09 20.28
CA VAL A 607 22.26 48.60 21.49
C VAL A 607 21.29 47.48 21.85
N ALA A 608 21.46 46.88 23.03
CA ALA A 608 20.76 45.65 23.43
C ALA A 608 19.30 45.68 22.94
N GLY A 609 18.91 44.79 22.02
CA GLY A 609 17.53 44.68 21.49
C GLY A 609 17.32 44.66 19.98
N VAL A 610 18.06 45.42 19.15
CA VAL A 610 17.84 45.48 17.67
C VAL A 610 19.16 45.34 16.88
N ASP A 611 19.18 44.47 15.86
CA ASP A 611 20.32 44.29 14.94
C ASP A 611 20.53 45.53 14.06
N SER A 612 21.77 45.82 13.64
CA SER A 612 22.05 46.98 12.78
C SER A 612 21.32 46.88 11.42
N PRO A 613 21.05 47.99 10.72
CA PRO A 613 20.35 47.95 9.42
C PRO A 613 21.06 47.08 8.37
N LEU A 614 22.39 47.02 8.42
CA LEU A 614 23.22 46.15 7.58
C LEU A 614 22.98 44.65 7.87
N VAL A 615 22.92 44.30 9.16
CA VAL A 615 22.64 42.92 9.59
C VAL A 615 21.21 42.53 9.22
N LEU A 616 20.23 43.43 9.40
CA LEU A 616 18.83 43.19 9.00
C LEU A 616 18.71 42.99 7.48
N ALA A 617 19.36 43.83 6.66
CA ALA A 617 19.36 43.66 5.21
C ALA A 617 19.90 42.28 4.81
N THR A 618 20.90 41.77 5.54
CA THR A 618 21.43 40.42 5.34
C THR A 618 20.46 39.33 5.80
N ALA A 619 19.89 39.48 7.00
CA ALA A 619 18.96 38.52 7.58
C ALA A 619 17.65 38.39 6.80
N ASN A 620 17.20 39.47 6.15
CA ASN A 620 15.93 39.55 5.41
C ASN A 620 16.11 39.38 3.90
N ASN A 621 17.33 39.07 3.43
CA ASN A 621 17.66 38.87 2.01
C ASN A 621 17.47 40.12 1.13
N HIS A 622 17.59 41.33 1.70
CA HIS A 622 17.52 42.60 0.98
C HIS A 622 18.86 42.92 0.31
N TYR A 623 19.18 42.17 -0.75
CA TYR A 623 20.47 42.22 -1.46
C TYR A 623 20.89 43.64 -1.87
N ASN A 624 19.97 44.42 -2.46
CA ASN A 624 20.29 45.75 -2.98
C ASN A 624 20.60 46.74 -1.84
N ALA A 625 19.87 46.66 -0.73
CA ALA A 625 20.14 47.47 0.45
C ALA A 625 21.51 47.10 1.05
N LEU A 626 21.81 45.80 1.14
CA LEU A 626 23.11 45.31 1.59
C LEU A 626 24.26 45.78 0.70
N GLU A 627 24.13 45.66 -0.62
CA GLU A 627 25.14 46.14 -1.58
C GLU A 627 25.39 47.63 -1.40
N MET A 628 24.33 48.43 -1.28
CA MET A 628 24.44 49.86 -1.02
C MET A 628 25.16 50.17 0.30
N PHE A 629 24.87 49.47 1.39
CA PHE A 629 25.58 49.67 2.65
C PHE A 629 27.07 49.39 2.52
N ILE A 630 27.45 48.32 1.80
CA ILE A 630 28.86 47.96 1.57
C ILE A 630 29.56 49.03 0.72
N GLU A 631 28.90 49.52 -0.34
CA GLU A 631 29.43 50.61 -1.18
C GLU A 631 29.67 51.92 -0.38
N HIS A 632 28.86 52.18 0.64
CA HIS A 632 29.02 53.31 1.55
C HIS A 632 30.01 53.05 2.71
N GLY A 633 30.78 51.95 2.62
CA GLY A 633 31.91 51.66 3.51
C GLY A 633 31.53 50.98 4.83
N SER A 634 30.38 50.29 4.86
CA SER A 634 30.01 49.44 6.01
C SER A 634 30.94 48.24 6.14
N ASP A 635 31.20 47.80 7.38
CA ASP A 635 32.06 46.63 7.63
C ASP A 635 31.36 45.32 7.26
N VAL A 636 31.86 44.65 6.23
CA VAL A 636 31.37 43.33 5.76
C VAL A 636 31.50 42.22 6.78
N ASN A 637 32.31 42.41 7.83
CA ASN A 637 32.50 41.46 8.93
C ASN A 637 31.66 41.80 10.17
N SER A 638 30.72 42.74 10.04
CA SER A 638 29.78 43.08 11.11
C SER A 638 29.06 41.85 11.66
N LYS A 639 28.79 41.86 12.96
CA LYS A 639 28.13 40.78 13.68
C LYS A 639 26.73 41.19 14.15
N SER A 640 25.81 40.24 14.18
CA SER A 640 24.51 40.37 14.84
C SER A 640 24.66 40.43 16.35
N GLN A 641 23.56 40.71 17.06
CA GLN A 641 23.48 40.66 18.52
C GLN A 641 23.83 39.27 19.08
N LYS A 642 23.57 38.21 18.32
CA LYS A 642 23.92 36.83 18.69
C LYS A 642 25.41 36.54 18.46
N GLY A 643 26.11 37.39 17.71
CA GLY A 643 27.52 37.21 17.37
C GLY A 643 27.74 36.58 15.99
N ASP A 644 26.69 36.34 15.20
CA ASP A 644 26.81 35.81 13.84
C ASP A 644 27.31 36.89 12.87
N THR A 645 28.33 36.59 12.07
CA THR A 645 28.75 37.48 10.98
C THR A 645 27.72 37.50 9.86
N LEU A 646 27.73 38.56 9.02
CA LEU A 646 26.89 38.62 7.82
C LEU A 646 27.02 37.37 6.95
N LEU A 647 28.25 36.84 6.82
CA LEU A 647 28.53 35.64 6.03
C LEU A 647 27.90 34.39 6.65
N VAL A 648 28.00 34.21 7.97
CA VAL A 648 27.37 33.09 8.68
C VAL A 648 25.84 33.14 8.54
N ILE A 649 25.23 34.33 8.68
CA ILE A 649 23.78 34.52 8.49
C ILE A 649 23.37 34.10 7.08
N ALA A 650 24.07 34.58 6.06
CA ALA A 650 23.77 34.28 4.66
C ALA A 650 23.91 32.78 4.34
N ILE A 651 24.92 32.10 4.91
CA ILE A 651 25.11 30.65 4.76
C ILE A 651 23.99 29.88 5.46
N ALA A 652 23.70 30.17 6.73
CA ALA A 652 22.67 29.49 7.50
C ALA A 652 21.28 29.58 6.83
N LYS A 653 20.97 30.73 6.22
CA LYS A 653 19.72 30.97 5.50
C LYS A 653 19.75 30.58 4.00
N LYS A 654 20.89 30.11 3.50
CA LYS A 654 21.10 29.69 2.10
C LYS A 654 20.89 30.81 1.07
N TYR A 655 21.32 32.02 1.39
CA TYR A 655 21.24 33.19 0.51
C TYR A 655 22.47 33.30 -0.38
N GLU A 656 22.56 32.47 -1.42
CA GLU A 656 23.75 32.33 -2.29
C GLU A 656 24.25 33.65 -2.87
N LYS A 657 23.36 34.53 -3.34
CA LYS A 657 23.75 35.83 -3.91
C LYS A 657 24.40 36.74 -2.88
N ILE A 658 23.91 36.72 -1.64
CA ILE A 658 24.49 37.49 -0.54
C ILE A 658 25.84 36.90 -0.14
N VAL A 659 25.98 35.57 -0.11
CA VAL A 659 27.28 34.91 0.11
C VAL A 659 28.29 35.40 -0.94
N ASP A 660 27.92 35.40 -2.22
CA ASP A 660 28.80 35.86 -3.30
C ASP A 660 29.17 37.34 -3.18
N LEU A 661 28.20 38.20 -2.82
CA LEU A 661 28.43 39.63 -2.59
C LEU A 661 29.41 39.87 -1.44
N LEU A 662 29.20 39.21 -0.30
CA LEU A 662 30.05 39.35 0.89
C LEU A 662 31.48 38.86 0.62
N LEU A 663 31.63 37.68 0.01
CA LEU A 663 32.93 37.12 -0.33
C LEU A 663 33.69 37.96 -1.37
N LYS A 664 32.97 38.51 -2.36
CA LYS A 664 33.55 39.45 -3.35
C LYS A 664 34.07 40.73 -2.71
N ASN A 665 33.46 41.15 -1.59
CA ASN A 665 33.87 42.32 -0.81
C ASN A 665 34.78 41.96 0.38
N ASN A 666 35.48 40.82 0.33
CA ASN A 666 36.47 40.38 1.32
C ASN A 666 35.92 40.12 2.73
N ALA A 667 34.67 39.65 2.85
CA ALA A 667 34.19 39.07 4.11
C ALA A 667 35.09 37.89 4.51
N SER A 668 35.54 37.87 5.76
CA SER A 668 36.44 36.84 6.27
C SER A 668 35.69 35.52 6.44
N PRO A 669 36.10 34.45 5.74
CA PRO A 669 35.48 33.13 5.85
C PRO A 669 35.85 32.37 7.14
N ASP A 670 36.77 32.92 7.94
CA ASP A 670 37.28 32.28 9.16
C ASP A 670 36.68 32.86 10.44
N LEU A 671 35.87 33.92 10.34
CA LEU A 671 35.20 34.48 11.50
C LEU A 671 34.02 33.61 11.93
N PRO A 672 34.01 33.09 13.17
CA PRO A 672 32.92 32.29 13.66
C PRO A 672 31.70 33.16 14.01
N GLY A 673 30.51 32.57 13.84
CA GLY A 673 29.27 33.07 14.39
C GLY A 673 29.02 32.59 15.83
N TYR A 674 27.76 32.70 16.26
CA TYR A 674 27.29 32.15 17.53
C TYR A 674 27.44 30.62 17.56
N PHE A 675 27.72 30.03 18.73
CA PHE A 675 28.06 28.61 18.89
C PHE A 675 29.24 28.12 18.02
N ASP A 676 30.20 28.99 17.74
CA ASP A 676 31.42 28.62 17.01
C ASP A 676 31.15 28.08 15.59
N ASN A 677 30.07 28.54 14.97
CA ASN A 677 29.70 28.19 13.61
C ASN A 677 30.68 28.84 12.62
N LEU A 678 31.69 28.08 12.19
CA LEU A 678 32.58 28.47 11.10
C LEU A 678 31.91 28.29 9.74
N PRO A 679 31.95 29.28 8.83
CA PRO A 679 31.42 29.17 7.46
C PRO A 679 31.81 27.88 6.74
N LEU A 680 33.10 27.52 6.77
CA LEU A 680 33.60 26.33 6.08
C LEU A 680 33.12 25.03 6.73
N LYS A 681 32.96 25.03 8.06
CA LYS A 681 32.42 23.87 8.80
C LYS A 681 30.95 23.65 8.46
N MET A 682 30.14 24.72 8.46
CA MET A 682 28.73 24.65 8.06
C MET A 682 28.56 24.09 6.64
N ALA A 683 29.40 24.56 5.70
CA ALA A 683 29.38 24.05 4.32
C ALA A 683 29.72 22.56 4.24
N VAL A 684 30.64 22.08 5.08
CA VAL A 684 31.00 20.65 5.20
C VAL A 684 29.88 19.82 5.81
N ASP A 685 29.25 20.30 6.88
CA ASP A 685 28.13 19.64 7.55
C ASP A 685 26.94 19.47 6.61
N ASP A 686 26.63 20.51 5.82
CA ASP A 686 25.59 20.52 4.80
C ASP A 686 25.99 19.78 3.51
N LYS A 687 27.27 19.39 3.38
CA LYS A 687 27.86 18.74 2.20
C LYS A 687 27.75 19.58 0.92
N ASP A 688 27.79 20.90 1.08
CA ASP A 688 27.70 21.87 0.00
C ASP A 688 29.07 22.09 -0.65
N ILE A 689 29.33 21.34 -1.72
CA ILE A 689 30.62 21.36 -2.44
C ILE A 689 30.89 22.71 -3.11
N ASP A 690 29.85 23.38 -3.60
CA ASP A 690 30.00 24.65 -4.28
C ASP A 690 30.33 25.76 -3.28
N LEU A 691 29.64 25.79 -2.13
CA LEU A 691 29.96 26.72 -1.04
C LEU A 691 31.36 26.47 -0.47
N ILE A 692 31.78 25.22 -0.28
CA ILE A 692 33.17 24.89 0.09
C ILE A 692 34.13 25.49 -0.93
N GLY A 693 33.88 25.29 -2.23
CA GLY A 693 34.71 25.85 -3.29
C GLY A 693 34.78 27.39 -3.26
N LYS A 694 33.66 28.07 -2.99
CA LYS A 694 33.59 29.53 -2.87
C LYS A 694 34.40 30.03 -1.67
N LEU A 695 34.20 29.45 -0.48
CA LEU A 695 34.89 29.84 0.75
C LEU A 695 36.41 29.65 0.64
N LEU A 696 36.85 28.54 0.06
CA LEU A 696 38.26 28.26 -0.16
C LEU A 696 38.90 29.24 -1.16
N LYS A 697 38.19 29.60 -2.25
CA LYS A 697 38.63 30.65 -3.18
C LYS A 697 38.79 32.01 -2.51
N SER A 698 37.99 32.28 -1.50
CA SER A 698 38.05 33.49 -0.67
C SER A 698 39.05 33.40 0.49
N GLY A 699 39.84 32.32 0.58
CA GLY A 699 40.97 32.22 1.51
C GLY A 699 40.67 31.54 2.84
N ALA A 700 39.58 30.78 2.96
CA ALA A 700 39.24 30.05 4.19
C ALA A 700 40.37 29.11 4.64
N ASP A 701 40.79 29.23 5.90
CA ASP A 701 41.74 28.31 6.51
C ASP A 701 41.04 27.01 6.93
N VAL A 702 41.37 25.95 6.21
CA VAL A 702 40.87 24.59 6.45
C VAL A 702 41.27 24.05 7.82
N PHE A 703 42.32 24.60 8.42
CA PHE A 703 42.83 24.24 9.75
C PHE A 703 42.53 25.29 10.80
N PHE A 704 41.67 26.27 10.51
CA PHE A 704 41.35 27.31 11.47
C PHE A 704 40.87 26.67 12.79
N LYS A 705 41.57 27.03 13.86
CA LYS A 705 41.24 26.70 15.25
C LYS A 705 41.03 28.03 15.96
N TYR A 706 39.98 28.14 16.76
CA TYR A 706 39.73 29.28 17.63
C TYR A 706 39.74 28.82 19.09
N ASP A 707 40.19 29.68 19.99
CA ASP A 707 40.39 29.34 21.40
C ASP A 707 39.07 29.42 22.16
N VAL A 708 38.69 28.36 22.89
CA VAL A 708 37.45 28.31 23.68
C VAL A 708 37.73 27.88 25.11
N ASP A 709 37.10 28.55 26.07
CA ASP A 709 37.14 28.19 27.48
C ASP A 709 36.61 26.76 27.75
N LYS A 710 37.53 25.90 28.22
CA LYS A 710 37.41 24.74 29.12
C LYS A 710 36.53 23.51 28.79
N TYR A 711 35.57 23.52 27.85
CA TYR A 711 34.65 22.35 27.72
C TYR A 711 34.42 21.72 26.33
N ASN A 712 34.93 22.26 25.21
CA ASN A 712 34.87 21.59 23.91
C ASN A 712 36.06 21.99 23.03
N SER A 713 36.98 21.05 22.75
CA SER A 713 37.92 21.22 21.65
C SER A 713 37.12 21.17 20.34
N VAL A 714 37.07 22.28 19.60
CA VAL A 714 36.38 22.33 18.31
C VAL A 714 37.33 21.79 17.25
N ASN A 715 36.94 20.69 16.61
CA ASN A 715 37.64 20.13 15.45
C ASN A 715 37.67 21.16 14.30
N SER A 716 38.82 21.28 13.62
CA SER A 716 38.95 22.19 12.46
C SER A 716 38.01 21.77 11.31
N PRO A 717 37.70 22.67 10.34
CA PRO A 717 36.89 22.32 9.18
C PRO A 717 37.41 21.11 8.40
N PHE A 718 38.74 20.94 8.33
CA PHE A 718 39.37 19.75 7.76
C PHE A 718 39.02 18.48 8.52
N TYR A 719 39.11 18.50 9.85
CA TYR A 719 38.73 17.36 10.70
C TYR A 719 37.25 17.02 10.57
N GLU A 720 36.36 18.02 10.51
CA GLU A 720 34.94 17.77 10.30
C GLU A 720 34.69 17.07 8.94
N ALA A 721 35.35 17.54 7.88
CA ALA A 721 35.22 16.94 6.55
C ALA A 721 35.74 15.51 6.50
N TYR A 722 36.83 15.24 7.22
CA TYR A 722 37.44 13.92 7.33
C TYR A 722 36.48 12.86 7.89
N PHE A 723 35.69 13.20 8.90
CA PHE A 723 34.75 12.27 9.51
C PHE A 723 33.40 12.21 8.80
N ARG A 724 32.94 13.31 8.17
CA ARG A 724 31.56 13.42 7.69
C ARG A 724 31.35 13.29 6.19
N CYS A 725 32.35 13.61 5.36
CA CYS A 725 32.12 13.78 3.93
C CYS A 725 33.37 13.56 3.06
N ASP A 726 33.50 12.38 2.46
CA ASP A 726 34.59 12.02 1.54
C ASP A 726 34.75 12.99 0.35
N LYS A 727 33.62 13.47 -0.21
CA LYS A 727 33.64 14.43 -1.33
C LYS A 727 34.11 15.82 -0.89
N CYS A 728 33.68 16.27 0.29
CA CYS A 728 34.08 17.54 0.87
C CYS A 728 35.58 17.53 1.18
N LEU A 729 36.06 16.44 1.78
CA LEU A 729 37.49 16.21 2.01
C LEU A 729 38.27 16.24 0.69
N ALA A 730 37.77 15.57 -0.36
CA ALA A 730 38.41 15.58 -1.67
C ALA A 730 38.53 16.99 -2.27
N VAL A 731 37.51 17.83 -2.13
CA VAL A 731 37.51 19.23 -2.61
C VAL A 731 38.44 20.10 -1.79
N ILE A 732 38.41 19.98 -0.45
CA ILE A 732 39.31 20.71 0.46
C ILE A 732 40.78 20.40 0.15
N VAL A 733 41.12 19.10 0.04
CA VAL A 733 42.46 18.63 -0.33
C VAL A 733 42.81 19.09 -1.75
N GLY A 734 41.88 18.94 -2.70
CA GLY A 734 42.10 19.34 -4.08
C GLY A 734 42.38 20.83 -4.23
N PHE A 735 41.68 21.70 -3.50
CA PHE A 735 41.83 23.15 -3.59
C PHE A 735 43.14 23.64 -2.98
N LYS A 736 43.42 23.29 -1.72
CA LYS A 736 44.64 23.73 -1.01
C LYS A 736 45.90 23.27 -1.74
N TYR A 737 45.84 22.07 -2.32
CA TYR A 737 46.98 21.48 -3.01
C TYR A 737 46.93 21.63 -4.55
N SER A 738 45.94 22.34 -5.11
CA SER A 738 45.89 22.61 -6.55
C SER A 738 47.07 23.43 -7.06
N ARG A 739 47.65 24.30 -6.21
CA ARG A 739 48.91 25.02 -6.49
C ARG A 739 50.13 24.09 -6.64
N TYR A 740 50.02 22.84 -6.18
CA TYR A 740 51.05 21.81 -6.26
C TYR A 740 50.83 20.82 -7.42
N LEU A 741 49.76 21.01 -8.21
CA LEU A 741 49.42 20.15 -9.35
C LEU A 741 50.09 20.57 -10.68
N ASP A 742 50.82 21.68 -10.71
CA ASP A 742 51.75 21.93 -11.82
C ASP A 742 52.90 20.92 -11.73
N ASP A 743 53.15 20.18 -12.81
CA ASP A 743 54.15 19.09 -12.92
C ASP A 743 55.62 19.51 -12.64
N LYS A 744 55.85 20.75 -12.18
CA LYS A 744 57.15 21.33 -11.83
C LYS A 744 57.38 21.49 -10.32
N VAL A 745 56.38 21.22 -9.47
CA VAL A 745 56.50 21.43 -8.02
C VAL A 745 57.18 20.23 -7.36
N THR A 746 58.33 20.47 -6.72
CA THR A 746 59.15 19.47 -6.03
C THR A 746 58.75 19.34 -4.55
N LEU A 747 59.15 18.26 -3.87
CA LEU A 747 58.90 18.05 -2.43
C LEU A 747 59.35 19.22 -1.54
N ASN A 748 60.31 20.03 -2.00
CA ASN A 748 60.85 21.18 -1.27
C ASN A 748 59.94 22.41 -1.31
N ASP A 749 58.94 22.43 -2.19
CA ASP A 749 58.01 23.55 -2.34
C ASP A 749 56.77 23.39 -1.43
N ILE A 750 56.58 22.19 -0.83
CA ILE A 750 55.50 21.86 0.10
C ILE A 750 55.85 22.44 1.48
N ASP A 751 54.99 23.31 2.01
CA ASP A 751 55.14 23.80 3.39
C ASP A 751 54.89 22.64 4.36
N LEU A 752 55.96 22.12 4.97
CA LEU A 752 55.87 21.04 5.94
C LEU A 752 55.07 21.43 7.19
N ASN A 753 54.88 22.73 7.47
CA ASN A 753 54.01 23.17 8.57
C ASN A 753 52.52 22.84 8.30
N ASP A 754 52.08 22.80 7.04
CA ASP A 754 50.72 22.35 6.68
C ASP A 754 50.56 20.84 6.87
N VAL A 755 51.64 20.09 6.68
CA VAL A 755 51.72 18.64 6.93
C VAL A 755 51.71 18.33 8.43
N ASP A 756 52.27 19.23 9.25
CA ASP A 756 52.18 19.15 10.70
C ASP A 756 50.79 19.48 11.24
N ARG A 757 50.07 20.42 10.62
CA ARG A 757 48.68 20.74 10.97
C ARG A 757 47.65 19.67 10.54
N LEU A 758 47.99 18.83 9.57
CA LEU A 758 47.14 17.73 9.07
C LEU A 758 46.97 16.58 10.08
N VAL A 759 47.85 16.52 11.09
CA VAL A 759 48.02 15.37 11.97
C VAL A 759 48.26 15.92 13.37
N ASP A 760 47.21 16.09 14.18
CA ASP A 760 47.39 16.31 15.61
C ASP A 760 48.17 15.15 16.24
N GLU A 761 48.86 15.44 17.34
CA GLU A 761 49.96 14.77 18.07
C GLU A 761 49.98 13.22 18.23
N SER A 762 49.07 12.42 17.65
CA SER A 762 49.03 10.96 17.75
C SER A 762 49.36 10.20 16.45
N HIS A 763 50.20 9.17 16.57
CA HIS A 763 50.64 8.32 15.46
C HIS A 763 49.49 7.50 14.85
N ASP A 764 48.49 7.11 15.64
CA ASP A 764 47.29 6.37 15.19
C ASP A 764 46.47 7.19 14.18
N HIS A 765 46.42 8.51 14.38
CA HIS A 765 45.66 9.40 13.52
C HIS A 765 46.32 9.55 12.13
N LEU A 766 47.66 9.58 12.07
CA LEU A 766 48.40 9.59 10.81
C LEU A 766 48.08 8.35 9.96
N LEU A 767 48.03 7.16 10.58
CA LEU A 767 47.72 5.88 9.92
C LEU A 767 46.28 5.84 9.39
N GLU A 768 45.32 6.38 10.14
CA GLU A 768 43.92 6.47 9.71
C GLU A 768 43.75 7.41 8.51
N VAL A 769 44.44 8.55 8.51
CA VAL A 769 44.44 9.52 7.40
C VAL A 769 45.11 8.91 6.15
N LEU A 770 46.20 8.17 6.31
CA LEU A 770 46.83 7.35 5.27
C LEU A 770 45.88 6.31 4.68
N GLY A 771 45.15 5.57 5.53
CA GLY A 771 44.19 4.55 5.11
C GLY A 771 43.07 5.11 4.22
N LYS A 772 42.49 6.24 4.58
CA LYS A 772 41.47 6.91 3.74
C LYS A 772 42.08 7.51 2.47
N ALA A 773 43.27 8.11 2.54
CA ALA A 773 43.98 8.62 1.36
C ALA A 773 44.24 7.53 0.31
N LEU A 774 44.61 6.32 0.78
CA LEU A 774 44.79 5.12 -0.05
C LEU A 774 43.46 4.69 -0.69
N LYS A 775 42.37 4.65 0.10
CA LYS A 775 41.02 4.28 -0.37
C LYS A 775 40.51 5.25 -1.44
N MET A 776 40.78 6.54 -1.28
CA MET A 776 40.42 7.60 -2.23
C MET A 776 41.33 7.65 -3.47
N LYS A 777 42.42 6.87 -3.51
CA LYS A 777 43.47 6.94 -4.54
C LYS A 777 44.03 8.36 -4.74
N ASN A 778 44.05 9.17 -3.69
CA ASN A 778 44.51 10.56 -3.78
C ASN A 778 46.05 10.60 -3.72
N LYS A 779 46.69 10.58 -4.90
CA LYS A 779 48.15 10.54 -5.05
C LYS A 779 48.88 11.69 -4.36
N LEU A 780 48.23 12.85 -4.22
CA LEU A 780 48.83 14.05 -3.64
C LEU A 780 48.84 13.98 -2.11
N LEU A 781 47.71 13.63 -1.51
CA LEU A 781 47.60 13.40 -0.08
C LEU A 781 48.54 12.26 0.38
N LEU A 782 48.66 11.19 -0.42
CA LEU A 782 49.61 10.11 -0.19
C LEU A 782 51.08 10.58 -0.26
N LYS A 783 51.43 11.44 -1.22
CA LYS A 783 52.78 12.02 -1.31
C LYS A 783 53.10 12.89 -0.09
N MET A 784 52.15 13.70 0.38
CA MET A 784 52.35 14.55 1.55
C MET A 784 52.52 13.76 2.84
N LEU A 785 51.64 12.78 3.08
CA LEU A 785 51.75 11.88 4.23
C LEU A 785 53.07 11.11 4.20
N SER A 786 53.49 10.64 3.01
CA SER A 786 54.80 9.98 2.85
C SER A 786 56.00 10.88 3.16
N ALA A 787 55.87 12.20 2.96
CA ALA A 787 56.93 13.16 3.29
C ALA A 787 57.07 13.36 4.81
N LYS A 788 55.94 13.40 5.55
CA LYS A 788 55.94 13.44 7.02
C LYS A 788 56.56 12.19 7.62
N ILE A 789 56.11 11.02 7.17
CA ILE A 789 56.63 9.70 7.58
C ILE A 789 58.15 9.62 7.37
N LYS A 790 58.66 10.25 6.30
CA LYS A 790 60.09 10.24 5.97
C LYS A 790 60.93 11.21 6.83
N ASN A 791 60.29 12.21 7.46
CA ASN A 791 60.92 13.16 8.40
C ASN A 791 60.84 12.68 9.86
N GLU A 792 59.76 11.99 10.26
CA GLU A 792 59.62 11.33 11.58
C GLU A 792 60.35 9.98 11.57
N LYS A 793 61.67 10.04 11.53
CA LYS A 793 62.49 8.97 10.96
C LYS A 793 62.57 7.63 11.72
N ASP A 794 61.98 7.46 12.91
CA ASP A 794 62.26 6.25 13.71
C ASP A 794 61.06 5.57 14.39
N THR A 795 59.81 6.04 14.27
CA THR A 795 58.65 5.39 14.92
C THR A 795 57.54 4.93 13.98
N LEU A 796 57.50 5.39 12.73
CA LEU A 796 56.37 5.16 11.82
C LEU A 796 56.57 4.08 10.75
N ILE A 797 57.78 3.53 10.64
CA ILE A 797 58.09 2.46 9.66
C ILE A 797 57.67 1.07 10.22
N GLU A 798 57.49 0.94 11.54
CA GLU A 798 57.15 -0.33 12.21
C GLU A 798 55.64 -0.57 12.41
N HIS A 799 54.80 0.48 12.38
CA HIS A 799 53.34 0.36 12.36
C HIS A 799 52.82 0.45 10.92
#